data_AF-A0A7K2FIW5-F1
#
_entry.id   AF-A0A7K2FIW5-F1
#
_cell.length_a   1.000
_cell.length_b   1.000
_cell.length_c   1.000
_cell.angle_alpha   90.00
_cell.angle_beta   90.00
_cell.angle_gamma   90.00
#
_symmetry.space_group_name_H-M   'P 1'
#
loop_
_entity.id
_entity.type
_entity.pdbx_description
1 polymer ?
#
loop_
_entity_poly.entity_id
_entity_poly.type
_entity_poly.pdbx_seq_one_letter_code
_entity_poly.pdbx_strand_id
1 'polypeptide(L)'
;SRLSPAARAALLRALTDRWGLGVPPGRDARGLARMLGAGARTLGAENLAARAAVTALRLRTAALLTGHPELAREPGVRRLRRALTAHRDRDAVRALRGLFRDPDAQRSLAGLTALMTELPPVRALLDAEPEDRAGDPEGGPASGPGDAAAEATALTDQERQTIATEGSFLGFLRNIETLSCAGRVLVQNVRGPDGVVRYVVQAPGTAPGRPRDDSPPDVLGAWQEQFTPGSPYTRALLPAVEDHGIPRGADLALIGHGEGGTALLNLAQDPEFCATYRVTHVIAVGSPPHRGKPADARTWVARVTDEHDIVPAPEGRGRASEAHPNRYEAEFAGTAREFPRSHTLRGYLEHLRTTAPAVRDDIDRALAPYQGPVVRTQAYRLKNRAHPPDGHPFLTLPTTSLTTTRGPVALPVRYHDSSSAHLCFPADAEAVRALLPHVAWMRPSTPARRAIAVLSLYEHRSSTIGPYTEIVLSVLVDDLWRPRPLDLATDLLRRADLRRTGRYVLSLAVTSEEAQVVAREIWGLPALRAPAEADLMGRHIRFSAPDIGVTVEGRLGPGVRCPEADWVLYGRRGESTVRTLVRTSGRPRLHLGTGLRLRLDTSAAEPMSGQLRKLGADGARPLFVLSCPQSMVHRGAGTVLPR
;
A
#
# COMPACT_ATOMS: atom_id res chain seq x y z
N SER A 1 54.57 -19.62 -9.15
CA SER A 1 53.88 -19.37 -7.87
C SER A 1 53.04 -20.57 -7.49
N ARG A 2 53.47 -21.35 -6.49
CA ARG A 2 52.73 -22.50 -5.96
C ARG A 2 52.26 -22.17 -4.54
N LEU A 3 50.98 -22.33 -4.26
CA LEU A 3 50.39 -22.12 -2.92
C LEU A 3 51.09 -23.01 -1.88
N SER A 4 51.26 -22.50 -0.67
CA SER A 4 51.99 -23.20 0.39
C SER A 4 51.27 -24.51 0.81
N PRO A 5 52.01 -25.54 1.24
CA PRO A 5 51.42 -26.82 1.68
C PRO A 5 50.39 -26.65 2.80
N ALA A 6 50.58 -25.66 3.68
CA ALA A 6 49.63 -25.32 4.74
C ALA A 6 48.30 -24.78 4.19
N ALA A 7 48.33 -23.97 3.13
CA ALA A 7 47.13 -23.45 2.48
C ALA A 7 46.33 -24.55 1.77
N ARG A 8 47.02 -25.53 1.17
CA ARG A 8 46.35 -26.72 0.59
C ARG A 8 45.76 -27.64 1.68
N ALA A 9 46.45 -27.83 2.79
CA ALA A 9 45.94 -28.63 3.91
C ALA A 9 44.73 -27.98 4.61
N ALA A 10 44.71 -26.65 4.73
CA ALA A 10 43.56 -25.90 5.26
C ALA A 10 42.35 -25.99 4.33
N LEU A 11 42.57 -25.87 3.01
CA LEU A 11 41.49 -26.02 2.02
C LEU A 11 40.95 -27.45 1.99
N LEU A 12 41.83 -28.46 2.11
CA LEU A 12 41.42 -29.86 2.15
C LEU A 12 40.64 -30.19 3.44
N ARG A 13 41.06 -29.67 4.61
CA ARG A 13 40.32 -29.83 5.87
C ARG A 13 38.94 -29.15 5.83
N ALA A 14 38.86 -27.95 5.28
CA ALA A 14 37.58 -27.24 5.14
C ALA A 14 36.59 -27.95 4.19
N LEU A 15 37.10 -28.70 3.21
CA LEU A 15 36.28 -29.41 2.22
C LEU A 15 35.98 -30.87 2.60
N THR A 16 36.68 -31.45 3.58
CA THR A 16 36.54 -32.88 3.92
C THR A 16 36.02 -33.15 5.32
N ASP A 17 35.88 -32.13 6.17
CA ASP A 17 35.30 -32.31 7.50
C ASP A 17 33.78 -32.48 7.40
N ARG A 18 33.28 -33.68 7.71
CA ARG A 18 31.90 -34.12 7.46
C ARG A 18 30.92 -33.69 8.56
N TRP A 19 31.31 -32.76 9.43
CA TRP A 19 30.51 -32.30 10.58
C TRP A 19 30.33 -30.77 10.62
N GLY A 20 30.09 -30.16 9.46
CA GLY A 20 29.69 -28.76 9.36
C GLY A 20 28.17 -28.58 9.32
N LEU A 21 27.62 -27.96 10.37
CA LEU A 21 26.30 -27.34 10.55
C LEU A 21 25.23 -28.14 11.33
N GLY A 22 25.50 -28.36 12.62
CA GLY A 22 24.48 -28.54 13.65
C GLY A 22 24.64 -27.49 14.75
N VAL A 23 23.57 -26.77 15.08
CA VAL A 23 23.48 -25.83 16.20
C VAL A 23 23.43 -26.61 17.53
N PRO A 24 24.06 -26.16 18.62
CA PRO A 24 23.62 -26.51 19.97
C PRO A 24 22.82 -25.37 20.62
N PRO A 25 21.87 -25.71 21.49
CA PRO A 25 20.79 -24.84 21.92
C PRO A 25 21.19 -23.93 23.10
N GLY A 26 20.56 -22.76 23.16
CA GLY A 26 20.42 -21.98 24.39
C GLY A 26 21.61 -21.11 24.77
N ARG A 27 21.57 -19.84 24.32
CA ARG A 27 21.80 -18.63 25.14
C ARG A 27 21.69 -17.37 24.29
N ASP A 28 20.72 -16.54 24.68
CA ASP A 28 20.58 -15.09 24.52
C ASP A 28 21.27 -14.38 23.32
N ALA A 29 20.44 -13.91 22.38
CA ALA A 29 20.83 -13.25 21.13
C ALA A 29 21.56 -11.90 21.29
N ARG A 30 21.79 -11.43 22.52
CA ARG A 30 22.51 -10.16 22.79
C ARG A 30 24.02 -10.33 22.98
N GLY A 31 24.52 -11.56 23.15
CA GLY A 31 25.96 -11.82 23.36
C GLY A 31 26.81 -11.81 22.08
N LEU A 32 26.25 -12.24 20.95
CA LEU A 32 27.00 -12.41 19.70
C LEU A 32 27.37 -11.06 19.02
N ALA A 33 26.53 -10.04 19.19
CA ALA A 33 26.78 -8.72 18.62
C ALA A 33 27.99 -8.00 19.24
N ARG A 34 28.30 -8.27 20.52
CA ARG A 34 29.47 -7.66 21.18
C ARG A 34 30.78 -8.34 20.82
N MET A 35 30.78 -9.64 20.54
CA MET A 35 32.02 -10.36 20.21
C MET A 35 32.44 -10.17 18.75
N LEU A 36 31.48 -9.95 17.84
CA LEU A 36 31.78 -9.64 16.43
C LEU A 36 32.16 -8.17 16.20
N GLY A 37 31.87 -7.27 17.15
CA GLY A 37 32.12 -5.83 17.01
C GLY A 37 33.57 -5.38 17.22
N ALA A 38 34.46 -6.21 17.77
CA ALA A 38 35.80 -5.76 18.17
C ALA A 38 36.98 -6.48 17.48
N GLY A 39 36.74 -7.53 16.68
CA GLY A 39 37.84 -8.36 16.13
C GLY A 39 38.02 -8.35 14.61
N ALA A 40 37.10 -7.79 13.83
CA ALA A 40 37.08 -7.96 12.37
C ALA A 40 37.63 -6.76 11.58
N ARG A 41 38.67 -6.09 12.11
CA ARG A 41 39.38 -5.02 11.39
C ARG A 41 40.80 -5.42 10.99
N THR A 42 40.99 -6.60 10.44
CA THR A 42 42.23 -6.94 9.72
C THR A 42 41.97 -8.07 8.72
N LEU A 43 42.38 -7.85 7.46
CA LEU A 43 42.50 -8.79 6.33
C LEU A 43 41.26 -9.01 5.42
N GLY A 44 41.14 -8.14 4.40
CA GLY A 44 41.17 -8.53 2.96
C GLY A 44 40.20 -9.56 2.38
N ALA A 45 39.20 -10.06 3.11
CA ALA A 45 38.20 -10.99 2.61
C ALA A 45 36.90 -10.24 2.27
N GLU A 46 36.76 -9.80 1.01
CA GLU A 46 35.42 -9.53 0.48
C GLU A 46 34.55 -10.77 0.70
N ASN A 47 33.50 -10.58 1.48
CA ASN A 47 32.70 -11.63 2.12
C ASN A 47 32.21 -12.67 1.09
N LEU A 48 32.63 -13.93 1.23
CA LEU A 48 32.30 -15.03 0.29
C LEU A 48 30.78 -15.23 0.14
N ALA A 49 30.02 -14.92 1.19
CA ALA A 49 28.56 -14.89 1.19
C ALA A 49 27.99 -13.80 0.25
N ALA A 50 28.62 -12.63 0.18
CA ALA A 50 28.23 -11.56 -0.75
C ALA A 50 28.44 -12.00 -2.20
N ARG A 51 29.59 -12.60 -2.49
CA ARG A 51 29.90 -13.11 -3.83
C ARG A 51 28.96 -14.25 -4.22
N ALA A 52 28.62 -15.15 -3.29
CA ALA A 52 27.66 -16.22 -3.54
C ALA A 52 26.26 -15.67 -3.83
N ALA A 53 25.78 -14.70 -3.05
CA ALA A 53 24.46 -14.10 -3.22
C ALA A 53 24.36 -13.27 -4.54
N VAL A 54 25.40 -12.50 -4.86
CA VAL A 54 25.49 -11.78 -6.15
C VAL A 54 25.58 -12.76 -7.33
N THR A 55 26.29 -13.87 -7.17
CA THR A 55 26.36 -14.92 -8.21
C THR A 55 25.02 -15.64 -8.39
N ALA A 56 24.30 -15.94 -7.31
CA ALA A 56 22.95 -16.48 -7.36
C ALA A 56 21.99 -15.52 -8.07
N LEU A 57 22.06 -14.22 -7.77
CA LEU A 57 21.30 -13.18 -8.45
C LEU A 57 21.64 -13.12 -9.95
N ARG A 58 22.92 -13.23 -10.32
CA ARG A 58 23.38 -13.30 -11.73
C ARG A 58 22.79 -14.51 -12.45
N LEU A 59 22.89 -15.69 -11.86
CA LEU A 59 22.41 -16.95 -12.45
C LEU A 59 20.89 -16.93 -12.62
N ARG A 60 20.13 -16.46 -11.63
CA ARG A 60 18.67 -16.37 -11.75
C ARG A 60 18.20 -15.26 -12.69
N THR A 61 18.90 -14.12 -12.74
CA THR A 61 18.60 -13.09 -13.76
C THR A 61 18.86 -13.62 -15.16
N ALA A 62 19.93 -14.42 -15.34
CA ALA A 62 20.19 -15.09 -16.61
C ALA A 62 19.10 -16.13 -16.94
N ALA A 63 18.72 -16.98 -15.98
CA ALA A 63 17.68 -17.99 -16.15
C ALA A 63 16.31 -17.36 -16.49
N LEU A 64 15.93 -16.28 -15.80
CA LEU A 64 14.72 -15.50 -16.08
C LEU A 64 14.73 -14.99 -17.52
N LEU A 65 15.85 -14.44 -17.98
CA LEU A 65 15.99 -13.91 -19.34
C LEU A 65 16.07 -14.99 -20.43
N THR A 66 16.39 -16.24 -20.05
CA THR A 66 16.31 -17.41 -20.94
C THR A 66 14.86 -17.84 -21.14
N GLY A 67 14.04 -17.85 -20.08
CA GLY A 67 12.61 -18.17 -20.16
C GLY A 67 11.76 -17.02 -20.72
N HIS A 68 12.18 -15.78 -20.50
CA HIS A 68 11.43 -14.55 -20.83
C HIS A 68 12.30 -13.54 -21.60
N PRO A 69 12.64 -13.82 -22.87
CA PRO A 69 13.49 -12.95 -23.68
C PRO A 69 12.88 -11.55 -23.92
N GLU A 70 11.57 -11.41 -23.83
CA GLU A 70 10.85 -10.14 -23.89
C GLU A 70 11.27 -9.17 -22.78
N LEU A 71 11.53 -9.67 -21.57
CA LEU A 71 11.99 -8.86 -20.43
C LEU A 71 13.39 -8.28 -20.66
N ALA A 72 14.18 -8.84 -21.59
CA ALA A 72 15.49 -8.32 -21.94
C ALA A 72 15.44 -6.94 -22.61
N ARG A 73 14.28 -6.53 -23.13
CA ARG A 73 14.09 -5.22 -23.80
C ARG A 73 13.75 -4.11 -22.80
N GLU A 74 13.27 -4.47 -21.61
CA GLU A 74 12.86 -3.53 -20.57
C GLU A 74 14.03 -2.66 -20.07
N PRO A 75 13.91 -1.32 -20.03
CA PRO A 75 14.99 -0.42 -19.64
C PRO A 75 15.56 -0.73 -18.25
N GLY A 76 14.70 -1.13 -17.31
CA GLY A 76 15.08 -1.50 -15.95
C GLY A 76 15.92 -2.77 -15.89
N VAL A 77 15.47 -3.85 -16.52
CA VAL A 77 16.16 -5.15 -16.57
C VAL A 77 17.47 -5.06 -17.36
N ARG A 78 17.51 -4.25 -18.43
CA ARG A 78 18.76 -3.95 -19.17
C ARG A 78 19.81 -3.27 -18.31
N ARG A 79 19.41 -2.31 -17.46
CA ARG A 79 20.31 -1.62 -16.52
C ARG A 79 20.84 -2.59 -15.47
N LEU A 80 19.97 -3.42 -14.90
CA LEU A 80 20.36 -4.46 -13.94
C LEU A 80 21.33 -5.48 -14.56
N ARG A 81 21.01 -6.00 -15.76
CA ARG A 81 21.88 -6.93 -16.49
C ARG A 81 23.26 -6.34 -16.75
N ARG A 82 23.33 -5.11 -17.29
CA ARG A 82 24.62 -4.44 -17.54
C ARG A 82 25.45 -4.28 -16.27
N ALA A 83 24.81 -3.93 -15.15
CA ALA A 83 25.49 -3.78 -13.87
C ALA A 83 25.97 -5.13 -13.31
N LEU A 84 25.18 -6.19 -13.46
CA LEU A 84 25.54 -7.56 -13.07
C LEU A 84 26.68 -8.13 -13.92
N THR A 85 26.73 -7.85 -15.23
CA THR A 85 27.78 -8.28 -16.15
C THR A 85 29.09 -7.50 -15.98
N ALA A 86 29.02 -6.24 -15.54
CA ALA A 86 30.21 -5.39 -15.35
C ALA A 86 31.04 -5.74 -14.09
N HIS A 87 30.67 -6.77 -13.32
CA HIS A 87 31.33 -7.20 -12.09
C HIS A 87 31.51 -6.10 -11.02
N ARG A 88 30.62 -5.10 -11.02
CA ARG A 88 30.61 -4.00 -10.03
C ARG A 88 29.42 -4.17 -9.09
N ASP A 89 29.65 -4.86 -7.97
CA ASP A 89 28.59 -5.26 -7.04
C ASP A 89 27.79 -4.06 -6.49
N ARG A 90 28.46 -2.92 -6.26
CA ARG A 90 27.80 -1.66 -5.86
C ARG A 90 26.90 -1.06 -6.94
N ASP A 91 27.26 -1.19 -8.21
CA ASP A 91 26.45 -0.68 -9.33
C ASP A 91 25.24 -1.59 -9.58
N ALA A 92 25.37 -2.90 -9.35
CA ALA A 92 24.25 -3.84 -9.39
C ALA A 92 23.21 -3.51 -8.30
N VAL A 93 23.65 -3.19 -7.09
CA VAL A 93 22.78 -2.76 -5.98
C VAL A 93 22.09 -1.43 -6.29
N ARG A 94 22.80 -0.44 -6.84
CA ARG A 94 22.19 0.83 -7.26
C ARG A 94 21.20 0.65 -8.40
N ALA A 95 21.50 -0.19 -9.38
CA ALA A 95 20.60 -0.52 -10.48
C ALA A 95 19.34 -1.21 -9.96
N LEU A 96 19.49 -2.15 -9.01
CA LEU A 96 18.39 -2.83 -8.35
C LEU A 96 17.53 -1.86 -7.50
N ARG A 97 18.14 -0.98 -6.71
CA ARG A 97 17.42 0.08 -5.97
C ARG A 97 16.71 1.07 -6.91
N GLY A 98 17.31 1.39 -8.05
CA GLY A 98 16.72 2.23 -9.09
C GLY A 98 15.49 1.56 -9.71
N LEU A 99 15.58 0.24 -9.93
CA LEU A 99 14.47 -0.59 -10.42
C LEU A 99 13.29 -0.60 -9.45
N PHE A 100 13.53 -0.77 -8.15
CA PHE A 100 12.51 -0.67 -7.09
C PHE A 100 11.85 0.72 -6.94
N ARG A 101 12.44 1.77 -7.53
CA ARG A 101 11.97 3.16 -7.41
C ARG A 101 11.32 3.71 -8.67
N ASP A 102 11.34 2.96 -9.77
CA ASP A 102 10.80 3.36 -11.08
C ASP A 102 9.37 2.80 -11.25
N PRO A 103 8.33 3.65 -11.36
CA PRO A 103 6.94 3.20 -11.52
C PRO A 103 6.71 2.39 -12.80
N ASP A 104 7.42 2.70 -13.89
CA ASP A 104 7.33 1.92 -15.13
C ASP A 104 8.04 0.57 -14.98
N ALA A 105 9.02 0.49 -14.07
CA ALA A 105 9.63 -0.77 -13.66
C ALA A 105 8.74 -1.62 -12.74
N GLN A 106 7.62 -1.12 -12.19
CA GLN A 106 6.67 -1.96 -11.42
C GLN A 106 6.04 -3.04 -12.31
N ARG A 107 5.87 -2.75 -13.60
CA ARG A 107 5.47 -3.71 -14.63
C ARG A 107 6.58 -4.74 -14.91
N SER A 108 7.84 -4.30 -14.89
CA SER A 108 9.03 -5.17 -15.01
C SER A 108 9.37 -5.94 -13.71
N LEU A 109 8.97 -5.43 -12.55
CA LEU A 109 9.23 -5.97 -11.20
C LEU A 109 8.34 -7.15 -10.87
N ALA A 110 7.12 -7.18 -11.40
CA ALA A 110 6.26 -8.36 -11.30
C ALA A 110 6.89 -9.59 -11.99
N GLY A 111 7.82 -9.39 -12.93
CA GLY A 111 8.69 -10.44 -13.45
C GLY A 111 9.96 -10.75 -12.68
N LEU A 112 10.26 -9.95 -11.66
CA LEU A 112 11.37 -10.18 -10.73
C LEU A 112 10.87 -10.79 -9.41
N THR A 113 9.56 -11.05 -9.28
CA THR A 113 8.93 -11.87 -8.23
C THR A 113 9.72 -13.15 -7.94
N ALA A 114 10.17 -13.84 -9.00
CA ALA A 114 11.04 -15.02 -8.95
C ALA A 114 12.42 -14.79 -8.29
N LEU A 115 12.91 -13.55 -8.28
CA LEU A 115 14.18 -13.13 -7.69
C LEU A 115 14.01 -12.64 -6.24
N MET A 116 12.78 -12.32 -5.81
CA MET A 116 12.50 -11.68 -4.51
C MET A 116 12.85 -12.58 -3.31
N THR A 117 12.91 -13.91 -3.48
CA THR A 117 13.34 -14.83 -2.41
C THR A 117 14.82 -14.69 -2.06
N GLU A 118 15.67 -14.20 -2.96
CA GLU A 118 17.14 -14.13 -2.79
C GLU A 118 17.66 -12.74 -2.39
N LEU A 119 16.78 -11.74 -2.37
CA LEU A 119 17.13 -10.36 -2.06
C LEU A 119 17.31 -10.06 -0.57
N PRO A 120 16.63 -10.74 0.38
CA PRO A 120 16.86 -10.52 1.82
C PRO A 120 18.27 -10.88 2.28
N PRO A 121 18.90 -12.01 1.88
CA PRO A 121 20.30 -12.30 2.20
C PRO A 121 21.27 -11.25 1.65
N VAL A 122 21.03 -10.77 0.42
CA VAL A 122 21.82 -9.71 -0.22
C VAL A 122 21.67 -8.39 0.56
N ARG A 123 20.47 -8.07 1.04
CA ARG A 123 20.20 -6.85 1.81
C ARG A 123 20.79 -6.90 3.22
N ALA A 124 20.62 -8.01 3.93
CA ALA A 124 21.20 -8.21 5.27
C ALA A 124 22.74 -8.11 5.26
N LEU A 125 23.40 -8.50 4.16
CA LEU A 125 24.84 -8.32 3.98
C LEU A 125 25.26 -6.88 3.65
N LEU A 126 24.36 -6.06 3.08
CA LEU A 126 24.65 -4.68 2.66
C LEU A 126 24.39 -3.65 3.77
N ASP A 127 23.54 -3.97 4.74
CA ASP A 127 23.25 -3.10 5.90
C ASP A 127 24.33 -3.21 7.01
N ALA A 128 25.40 -3.98 6.79
CA ALA A 128 26.54 -4.16 7.71
C ALA A 128 27.68 -3.12 7.54
N GLU A 129 27.47 -2.06 6.75
CA GLU A 129 28.44 -0.96 6.61
C GLU A 129 28.09 0.19 7.59
N PRO A 130 29.07 0.76 8.31
CA PRO A 130 28.80 1.75 9.36
C PRO A 130 28.59 3.14 8.74
N GLU A 131 27.38 3.68 8.81
CA GLU A 131 27.19 5.13 8.83
C GLU A 131 26.92 5.57 10.26
N ASP A 132 27.80 6.42 10.79
CA ASP A 132 27.66 7.12 12.06
C ASP A 132 26.27 7.75 12.19
N ARG A 133 25.45 7.20 13.07
CA ARG A 133 24.34 7.91 13.71
C ARG A 133 24.25 7.53 15.17
N ALA A 134 24.76 8.44 16.01
CA ALA A 134 24.30 8.57 17.38
C ALA A 134 22.81 8.98 17.34
N GLY A 135 21.97 8.12 17.90
CA GLY A 135 20.52 8.26 17.93
C GLY A 135 19.93 6.86 18.04
N ASP A 136 19.47 6.50 19.24
CA ASP A 136 18.98 5.17 19.59
C ASP A 136 18.08 4.56 18.50
N PRO A 137 18.33 3.31 18.07
CA PRO A 137 17.44 2.60 17.19
C PRO A 137 16.33 1.98 18.04
N GLU A 138 15.31 2.76 18.39
CA GLU A 138 14.00 2.17 18.57
C GLU A 138 13.49 1.74 17.19
N GLY A 139 13.80 0.49 16.84
CA GLY A 139 13.08 -0.21 15.78
C GLY A 139 11.60 -0.17 16.13
N GLY A 140 10.86 0.72 15.45
CA GLY A 140 9.41 0.78 15.57
C GLY A 140 8.84 -0.62 15.36
N PRO A 141 7.85 -1.04 16.16
CA PRO A 141 7.30 -2.38 16.05
C PRO A 141 6.78 -2.58 14.63
N ALA A 142 7.03 -3.76 14.06
CA ALA A 142 6.25 -4.27 12.95
C ALA A 142 4.77 -4.04 13.29
N SER A 143 4.02 -3.49 12.34
CA SER A 143 2.61 -3.14 12.50
C SER A 143 1.87 -4.26 13.23
N GLY A 144 1.42 -3.97 14.45
CA GLY A 144 0.60 -4.89 15.24
C GLY A 144 -0.71 -5.25 14.51
N PRO A 145 -1.36 -6.34 14.90
CA PRO A 145 -2.49 -6.91 14.18
C PRO A 145 -3.70 -5.96 14.20
N GLY A 146 -4.01 -5.29 13.08
CA GLY A 146 -5.28 -4.58 12.88
C GLY A 146 -6.43 -5.58 12.68
N ASP A 147 -7.62 -5.33 13.24
CA ASP A 147 -8.77 -6.23 13.08
C ASP A 147 -9.28 -6.28 11.64
N ALA A 148 -9.25 -7.47 11.05
CA ALA A 148 -9.86 -7.76 9.77
C ALA A 148 -11.39 -7.57 9.82
N ALA A 149 -12.00 -7.00 8.76
CA ALA A 149 -13.46 -6.89 8.63
C ALA A 149 -13.92 -7.24 7.21
N ALA A 150 -15.15 -7.75 7.08
CA ALA A 150 -15.80 -8.01 5.80
C ALA A 150 -17.20 -7.40 5.79
N GLU A 151 -17.62 -6.82 4.66
CA GLU A 151 -18.95 -6.24 4.49
C GLU A 151 -19.66 -6.92 3.32
N ALA A 152 -20.83 -7.50 3.59
CA ALA A 152 -21.70 -8.07 2.57
C ALA A 152 -22.06 -6.99 1.53
N THR A 153 -21.76 -7.25 0.27
CA THR A 153 -22.01 -6.32 -0.84
C THR A 153 -22.93 -6.97 -1.86
N ALA A 154 -23.91 -6.23 -2.36
CA ALA A 154 -24.78 -6.71 -3.43
C ALA A 154 -23.98 -6.81 -4.75
N LEU A 155 -24.22 -7.87 -5.51
CA LEU A 155 -23.74 -7.98 -6.89
C LEU A 155 -24.52 -7.01 -7.79
N THR A 156 -23.86 -6.40 -8.77
CA THR A 156 -24.54 -5.64 -9.82
C THR A 156 -25.32 -6.56 -10.76
N ASP A 157 -26.27 -6.04 -11.53
CA ASP A 157 -27.05 -6.85 -12.46
C ASP A 157 -26.16 -7.53 -13.52
N GLN A 158 -25.13 -6.82 -14.00
CA GLN A 158 -24.14 -7.36 -14.92
C GLN A 158 -23.31 -8.48 -14.28
N GLU A 159 -22.92 -8.33 -13.01
CA GLU A 159 -22.22 -9.39 -12.28
C GLU A 159 -23.11 -10.62 -12.10
N ARG A 160 -24.38 -10.45 -11.71
CA ARG A 160 -25.33 -11.57 -11.54
C ARG A 160 -25.52 -12.39 -12.81
N GLN A 161 -25.48 -11.76 -13.98
CA GLN A 161 -25.56 -12.45 -15.27
C GLN A 161 -24.29 -13.24 -15.60
N THR A 162 -23.14 -12.86 -15.03
CA THR A 162 -21.83 -13.45 -15.32
C THR A 162 -21.44 -14.51 -14.29
N ILE A 163 -21.86 -14.35 -13.03
CA ILE A 163 -21.58 -15.32 -11.96
C ILE A 163 -22.21 -16.68 -12.28
N ALA A 164 -21.44 -17.74 -12.07
CA ALA A 164 -21.88 -19.11 -12.32
C ALA A 164 -23.04 -19.51 -11.39
N THR A 165 -24.09 -20.05 -12.01
CA THR A 165 -25.28 -20.61 -11.34
C THR A 165 -25.12 -22.09 -11.00
N GLU A 166 -24.07 -22.73 -11.49
CA GLU A 166 -23.70 -24.12 -11.20
C GLU A 166 -22.23 -24.19 -10.81
N GLY A 167 -21.92 -25.09 -9.86
CA GLY A 167 -20.57 -25.35 -9.41
C GLY A 167 -19.75 -26.09 -10.47
N SER A 168 -18.62 -25.50 -10.87
CA SER A 168 -17.61 -26.11 -11.74
C SER A 168 -16.30 -25.35 -11.56
N PHE A 169 -15.16 -26.00 -11.83
CA PHE A 169 -13.86 -25.37 -11.68
C PHE A 169 -13.74 -24.07 -12.50
N LEU A 170 -14.06 -24.13 -13.79
CA LEU A 170 -14.03 -22.94 -14.65
C LEU A 170 -15.08 -21.89 -14.25
N GLY A 171 -16.22 -22.31 -13.71
CA GLY A 171 -17.24 -21.39 -13.18
C GLY A 171 -16.71 -20.57 -12.01
N PHE A 172 -16.03 -21.22 -11.06
CA PHE A 172 -15.41 -20.55 -9.92
C PHE A 172 -14.28 -19.61 -10.36
N LEU A 173 -13.43 -20.01 -11.31
CA LEU A 173 -12.40 -19.10 -11.84
C LEU A 173 -13.02 -17.90 -12.57
N ARG A 174 -14.11 -18.08 -13.34
CA ARG A 174 -14.82 -16.97 -14.00
C ARG A 174 -15.41 -15.99 -12.99
N ASN A 175 -15.95 -16.49 -11.89
CA ASN A 175 -16.45 -15.65 -10.80
C ASN A 175 -15.33 -14.81 -10.19
N ILE A 176 -14.17 -15.43 -9.93
CA ILE A 176 -12.98 -14.74 -9.43
C ILE A 176 -12.53 -13.66 -10.42
N GLU A 177 -12.51 -13.96 -11.73
CA GLU A 177 -12.16 -12.99 -12.78
C GLU A 177 -13.09 -11.77 -12.75
N THR A 178 -14.39 -12.03 -12.62
CA THR A 178 -15.44 -10.99 -12.57
C THR A 178 -15.25 -10.04 -11.38
N LEU A 179 -14.70 -10.53 -10.25
CA LEU A 179 -14.54 -9.77 -9.00
C LEU A 179 -13.14 -9.18 -8.79
N SER A 180 -12.15 -9.60 -9.59
CA SER A 180 -10.72 -9.31 -9.43
C SER A 180 -10.34 -7.82 -9.33
N CYS A 181 -11.21 -6.91 -9.77
CA CYS A 181 -10.92 -5.46 -9.78
C CYS A 181 -11.37 -4.70 -8.52
N ALA A 182 -12.01 -5.35 -7.54
CA ALA A 182 -12.79 -4.64 -6.53
C ALA A 182 -12.49 -4.99 -5.05
N GLY A 183 -11.41 -5.73 -4.77
CA GLY A 183 -11.10 -6.13 -3.38
C GLY A 183 -12.22 -6.95 -2.72
N ARG A 184 -12.98 -7.68 -3.54
CA ARG A 184 -14.13 -8.49 -3.13
C ARG A 184 -13.80 -9.98 -3.21
N VAL A 185 -14.40 -10.75 -2.32
CA VAL A 185 -14.40 -12.22 -2.36
C VAL A 185 -15.81 -12.72 -2.52
N LEU A 186 -15.97 -13.94 -3.01
CA LEU A 186 -17.28 -14.57 -3.18
C LEU A 186 -17.38 -15.81 -2.30
N VAL A 187 -18.50 -15.96 -1.62
CA VAL A 187 -18.88 -17.19 -0.93
C VAL A 187 -20.16 -17.72 -1.58
N GLN A 188 -20.12 -18.97 -2.04
CA GLN A 188 -21.25 -19.64 -2.68
C GLN A 188 -21.62 -20.92 -1.94
N ASN A 189 -22.92 -21.21 -1.90
CA ASN A 189 -23.48 -22.46 -1.43
C ASN A 189 -23.84 -23.31 -2.65
N VAL A 190 -23.23 -24.47 -2.79
CA VAL A 190 -23.47 -25.39 -3.90
C VAL A 190 -24.17 -26.61 -3.36
N ARG A 191 -25.30 -26.99 -3.95
CA ARG A 191 -25.94 -28.27 -3.67
C ARG A 191 -25.27 -29.32 -4.53
N GLY A 192 -24.51 -30.22 -3.92
CA GLY A 192 -23.84 -31.31 -4.61
C GLY A 192 -24.82 -32.33 -5.20
N PRO A 193 -24.33 -33.28 -6.00
CA PRO A 193 -25.17 -34.29 -6.66
C PRO A 193 -25.86 -35.22 -5.65
N ASP A 194 -25.29 -35.35 -4.46
CA ASP A 194 -25.81 -36.08 -3.30
C ASP A 194 -26.85 -35.29 -2.48
N GLY A 195 -27.21 -34.08 -2.92
CA GLY A 195 -28.18 -33.22 -2.26
C GLY A 195 -27.62 -32.44 -1.06
N VAL A 196 -26.36 -32.67 -0.67
CA VAL A 196 -25.71 -31.98 0.45
C VAL A 196 -25.27 -30.58 0.01
N VAL A 197 -25.55 -29.57 0.83
CA VAL A 197 -25.09 -28.19 0.59
C VAL A 197 -23.66 -28.03 1.12
N ARG A 198 -22.76 -27.65 0.23
CA ARG A 198 -21.35 -27.37 0.51
C ARG A 198 -21.00 -25.94 0.16
N TYR A 199 -19.87 -25.45 0.67
CA TYR A 199 -19.51 -24.04 0.60
C TYR A 199 -18.22 -23.84 -0.19
N VAL A 200 -18.18 -22.80 -1.03
CA VAL A 200 -17.02 -22.48 -1.86
C VAL A 200 -16.61 -21.03 -1.62
N VAL A 201 -15.39 -20.83 -1.11
CA VAL A 201 -14.77 -19.50 -0.94
C VAL A 201 -13.87 -19.23 -2.13
N GLN A 202 -14.10 -18.11 -2.79
CA GLN A 202 -13.45 -17.72 -4.03
C GLN A 202 -12.71 -16.40 -3.85
N ALA A 203 -11.38 -16.44 -3.93
CA ALA A 203 -10.50 -15.32 -3.59
C ALA A 203 -9.66 -14.86 -4.79
N PRO A 204 -9.84 -13.63 -5.30
CA PRO A 204 -9.02 -13.09 -6.39
C PRO A 204 -7.60 -12.71 -5.97
N GLY A 205 -6.70 -12.64 -6.95
CA GLY A 205 -5.38 -12.01 -6.77
C GLY A 205 -5.46 -10.49 -6.83
N THR A 206 -4.37 -9.81 -6.45
CA THR A 206 -4.15 -8.41 -6.81
C THR A 206 -3.99 -8.23 -8.31
N ALA A 207 -4.51 -7.14 -8.86
CA ALA A 207 -4.12 -6.71 -10.20
C ALA A 207 -2.58 -6.60 -10.29
N PRO A 208 -1.94 -7.21 -11.30
CA PRO A 208 -0.48 -7.21 -11.41
C PRO A 208 0.07 -5.78 -11.39
N GLY A 209 1.01 -5.52 -10.48
CA GLY A 209 1.65 -4.22 -10.32
C GLY A 209 1.01 -3.26 -9.30
N ARG A 210 -0.03 -3.68 -8.57
CA ARG A 210 -0.64 -2.89 -7.50
C ARG A 210 -0.62 -3.66 -6.18
N PRO A 211 0.30 -3.36 -5.24
CA PRO A 211 0.10 -3.78 -3.86
C PRO A 211 -1.26 -3.24 -3.40
N ARG A 212 -1.97 -3.99 -2.56
CA ARG A 212 -3.06 -3.38 -1.79
C ARG A 212 -2.46 -2.25 -0.94
N ASP A 213 -3.20 -1.16 -0.79
CA ASP A 213 -2.74 0.09 -0.16
C ASP A 213 -1.83 -0.13 1.06
N ASP A 214 -0.87 0.79 1.23
CA ASP A 214 0.06 0.91 2.37
C ASP A 214 1.26 -0.04 2.41
N SER A 215 1.98 -0.25 1.30
CA SER A 215 3.29 -0.91 1.38
C SER A 215 4.36 -0.02 2.05
N PRO A 216 5.01 -0.45 3.15
CA PRO A 216 6.16 0.21 3.75
C PRO A 216 7.24 0.62 2.73
N PRO A 217 8.18 1.54 3.09
CA PRO A 217 9.34 1.88 2.25
C PRO A 217 10.22 0.67 1.90
N ASP A 218 9.99 -0.47 2.54
CA ASP A 218 10.46 -1.77 2.09
C ASP A 218 9.40 -2.47 1.22
N VAL A 219 9.36 -2.12 -0.06
CA VAL A 219 8.49 -2.74 -1.07
C VAL A 219 8.66 -4.27 -1.11
N LEU A 220 9.86 -4.77 -0.82
CA LEU A 220 10.16 -6.20 -0.76
C LEU A 220 9.55 -6.85 0.48
N GLY A 221 9.73 -6.24 1.66
CA GLY A 221 9.13 -6.71 2.92
C GLY A 221 7.60 -6.70 2.86
N ALA A 222 7.01 -5.59 2.40
CA ALA A 222 5.56 -5.43 2.24
C ALA A 222 4.96 -6.43 1.23
N TRP A 223 5.71 -6.77 0.19
CA TRP A 223 5.32 -7.78 -0.79
C TRP A 223 5.42 -9.19 -0.21
N GLN A 224 6.46 -9.49 0.56
CA GLN A 224 6.58 -10.78 1.26
C GLN A 224 5.48 -10.98 2.32
N GLU A 225 5.17 -9.93 3.08
CA GLU A 225 4.11 -9.95 4.09
C GLU A 225 2.74 -10.32 3.51
N GLN A 226 2.43 -9.93 2.26
CA GLN A 226 1.16 -10.29 1.58
C GLN A 226 0.92 -11.80 1.48
N PHE A 227 1.99 -12.58 1.41
CA PHE A 227 1.93 -14.02 1.24
C PHE A 227 2.11 -14.80 2.56
N THR A 228 2.27 -14.10 3.68
CA THR A 228 2.42 -14.75 5.00
C THR A 228 1.07 -15.18 5.58
N PRO A 229 1.04 -16.18 6.50
CA PRO A 229 -0.19 -16.56 7.20
C PRO A 229 -0.85 -15.41 7.97
N GLY A 230 -0.06 -14.45 8.45
CA GLY A 230 -0.55 -13.25 9.12
C GLY A 230 -0.97 -12.13 8.18
N SER A 231 -1.02 -12.36 6.86
CA SER A 231 -1.29 -11.29 5.91
C SER A 231 -2.68 -10.68 6.12
N PRO A 232 -2.85 -9.36 5.90
CA PRO A 232 -4.14 -8.72 6.06
C PRO A 232 -5.24 -9.33 5.18
N TYR A 233 -4.86 -9.87 4.02
CA TYR A 233 -5.80 -10.57 3.15
C TYR A 233 -6.29 -11.89 3.74
N THR A 234 -5.36 -12.72 4.23
CA THR A 234 -5.68 -14.00 4.89
C THR A 234 -6.62 -13.77 6.06
N ARG A 235 -6.34 -12.76 6.89
CA ARG A 235 -7.19 -12.42 8.03
C ARG A 235 -8.55 -11.86 7.63
N ALA A 236 -8.61 -11.03 6.57
CA ALA A 236 -9.86 -10.43 6.10
C ALA A 236 -10.87 -11.45 5.53
N LEU A 237 -10.41 -12.65 5.18
CA LEU A 237 -11.29 -13.74 4.75
C LEU A 237 -12.11 -14.34 5.90
N LEU A 238 -11.60 -14.32 7.13
CA LEU A 238 -12.27 -14.95 8.28
C LEU A 238 -13.65 -14.32 8.58
N PRO A 239 -13.79 -12.99 8.71
CA PRO A 239 -15.10 -12.37 8.92
C PRO A 239 -16.08 -12.58 7.78
N ALA A 240 -15.60 -12.77 6.53
CA ALA A 240 -16.47 -13.04 5.39
C ALA A 240 -17.09 -14.45 5.48
N VAL A 241 -16.30 -15.43 5.94
CA VAL A 241 -16.76 -16.80 6.18
C VAL A 241 -17.73 -16.85 7.36
N GLU A 242 -17.43 -16.12 8.43
CA GLU A 242 -18.27 -16.01 9.63
C GLU A 242 -19.62 -15.35 9.35
N ASP A 243 -19.63 -14.17 8.70
CA ASP A 243 -20.85 -13.45 8.35
C ASP A 243 -21.75 -14.25 7.40
N HIS A 244 -21.14 -15.04 6.51
CA HIS A 244 -21.90 -15.92 5.63
C HIS A 244 -22.73 -16.97 6.38
N GLY A 245 -22.36 -17.26 7.65
CA GLY A 245 -23.05 -18.22 8.49
C GLY A 245 -22.78 -19.66 8.05
N ILE A 246 -21.56 -19.97 7.61
CA ILE A 246 -21.17 -21.35 7.31
C ILE A 246 -21.26 -22.17 8.61
N PRO A 247 -22.02 -23.28 8.64
CA PRO A 247 -22.11 -24.12 9.82
C PRO A 247 -20.76 -24.74 10.18
N ARG A 248 -20.51 -24.89 11.49
CA ARG A 248 -19.34 -25.63 11.98
C ARG A 248 -19.36 -27.07 11.46
N GLY A 249 -18.21 -27.55 11.00
CA GLY A 249 -18.04 -28.89 10.41
C GLY A 249 -18.52 -29.02 8.96
N ALA A 250 -19.03 -27.95 8.34
CA ALA A 250 -19.45 -28.00 6.93
C ALA A 250 -18.25 -28.22 5.99
N ASP A 251 -18.52 -28.90 4.87
CA ASP A 251 -17.56 -29.12 3.80
C ASP A 251 -17.29 -27.79 3.07
N LEU A 252 -16.01 -27.38 3.09
CA LEU A 252 -15.52 -26.14 2.51
C LEU A 252 -14.50 -26.42 1.40
N ALA A 253 -14.66 -25.78 0.25
CA ALA A 253 -13.66 -25.70 -0.82
C ALA A 253 -13.14 -24.26 -0.93
N LEU A 254 -11.83 -24.13 -1.05
CA LEU A 254 -11.12 -22.86 -1.15
C LEU A 254 -10.50 -22.74 -2.54
N ILE A 255 -10.88 -21.74 -3.33
CA ILE A 255 -10.40 -21.57 -4.70
C ILE A 255 -9.87 -20.15 -4.89
N GLY A 256 -8.64 -20.00 -5.33
CA GLY A 256 -8.02 -18.69 -5.45
C GLY A 256 -7.02 -18.55 -6.58
N HIS A 257 -6.78 -17.30 -6.97
CA HIS A 257 -5.79 -16.92 -7.98
C HIS A 257 -4.73 -15.97 -7.38
N GLY A 258 -3.47 -16.13 -7.78
CA GLY A 258 -2.38 -15.26 -7.35
C GLY A 258 -2.27 -15.13 -5.82
N GLU A 259 -2.36 -13.90 -5.31
CA GLU A 259 -2.37 -13.61 -3.87
C GLU A 259 -3.53 -14.31 -3.12
N GLY A 260 -4.70 -14.46 -3.76
CA GLY A 260 -5.86 -15.12 -3.17
C GLY A 260 -5.65 -16.61 -2.97
N GLY A 261 -4.97 -17.28 -3.90
CA GLY A 261 -4.62 -18.69 -3.72
C GLY A 261 -3.66 -18.90 -2.55
N THR A 262 -2.67 -18.01 -2.37
CA THR A 262 -1.78 -18.06 -1.21
C THR A 262 -2.50 -17.81 0.10
N ALA A 263 -3.39 -16.81 0.16
CA ALA A 263 -4.17 -16.54 1.36
C ALA A 263 -5.05 -17.73 1.78
N LEU A 264 -5.65 -18.43 0.82
CA LEU A 264 -6.45 -19.62 1.07
C LEU A 264 -5.62 -20.84 1.51
N LEU A 265 -4.44 -21.02 0.93
CA LEU A 265 -3.49 -22.05 1.38
C LEU A 265 -2.97 -21.78 2.79
N ASN A 266 -2.80 -20.51 3.18
CA ASN A 266 -2.49 -20.11 4.55
C ASN A 266 -3.65 -20.44 5.51
N LEU A 267 -4.90 -20.15 5.13
CA LEU A 267 -6.07 -20.54 5.94
C LEU A 267 -6.18 -22.05 6.13
N ALA A 268 -5.85 -22.84 5.10
CA ALA A 268 -5.87 -24.29 5.21
C ALA A 268 -4.76 -24.84 6.14
N GLN A 269 -3.78 -24.02 6.52
CA GLN A 269 -2.75 -24.37 7.52
C GLN A 269 -3.15 -23.99 8.94
N ASP A 270 -4.19 -23.18 9.11
CA ASP A 270 -4.67 -22.75 10.40
C ASP A 270 -5.46 -23.89 11.08
N PRO A 271 -4.95 -24.45 12.20
CA PRO A 271 -5.63 -25.53 12.90
C PRO A 271 -6.99 -25.13 13.46
N GLU A 272 -7.18 -23.86 13.85
CA GLU A 272 -8.45 -23.38 14.42
C GLU A 272 -9.51 -23.27 13.32
N PHE A 273 -9.11 -22.77 12.15
CA PHE A 273 -9.98 -22.72 10.98
C PHE A 273 -10.39 -24.13 10.52
N CYS A 274 -9.43 -25.06 10.42
CA CYS A 274 -9.70 -26.46 10.04
C CYS A 274 -10.42 -27.27 11.13
N ALA A 275 -10.35 -26.86 12.40
CA ALA A 275 -11.17 -27.43 13.47
C ALA A 275 -12.63 -26.93 13.40
N THR A 276 -12.82 -25.69 12.95
CA THR A 276 -14.15 -25.07 12.81
C THR A 276 -14.86 -25.54 11.54
N TYR A 277 -14.14 -25.68 10.42
CA TYR A 277 -14.67 -26.06 9.11
C TYR A 277 -13.90 -27.22 8.51
N ARG A 278 -14.59 -28.12 7.81
CA ARG A 278 -13.93 -29.23 7.12
C ARG A 278 -13.43 -28.75 5.76
N VAL A 279 -12.19 -28.27 5.72
CA VAL A 279 -11.53 -27.86 4.47
C VAL A 279 -11.21 -29.12 3.64
N THR A 280 -12.00 -29.37 2.61
CA THR A 280 -11.87 -30.55 1.75
C THR A 280 -10.93 -30.32 0.57
N HIS A 281 -10.98 -29.13 -0.03
CA HIS A 281 -10.23 -28.79 -1.24
C HIS A 281 -9.61 -27.40 -1.12
N VAL A 282 -8.37 -27.25 -1.59
CA VAL A 282 -7.72 -25.94 -1.80
C VAL A 282 -7.11 -25.92 -3.19
N ILE A 283 -7.57 -25.02 -4.05
CA ILE A 283 -7.12 -24.90 -5.44
C ILE A 283 -6.51 -23.52 -5.63
N ALA A 284 -5.20 -23.49 -5.87
CA ALA A 284 -4.42 -22.27 -6.05
C ALA A 284 -3.90 -22.17 -7.49
N VAL A 285 -4.42 -21.21 -8.23
CA VAL A 285 -4.08 -20.97 -9.65
C VAL A 285 -3.11 -19.79 -9.75
N GLY A 286 -2.00 -19.95 -10.45
CA GLY A 286 -1.00 -18.89 -10.63
C GLY A 286 -0.44 -18.33 -9.32
N SER A 287 -0.51 -19.08 -8.22
CA SER A 287 -0.06 -18.61 -6.90
C SER A 287 1.43 -18.90 -6.70
N PRO A 288 2.17 -18.02 -6.00
CA PRO A 288 3.59 -18.24 -5.72
C PRO A 288 3.84 -19.54 -4.93
N PRO A 289 5.10 -20.03 -4.91
CA PRO A 289 5.50 -21.16 -4.09
C PRO A 289 5.07 -21.01 -2.63
N HIS A 290 4.53 -22.07 -2.06
CA HIS A 290 4.09 -22.07 -0.67
C HIS A 290 4.55 -23.35 0.03
N ARG A 291 5.32 -23.18 1.12
CA ARG A 291 6.03 -24.27 1.81
C ARG A 291 5.27 -24.97 2.95
N GLY A 292 3.96 -24.78 3.07
CA GLY A 292 3.18 -25.39 4.16
C GLY A 292 2.38 -26.64 3.78
N LYS A 293 1.97 -27.41 4.79
CA LYS A 293 1.04 -28.54 4.67
C LYS A 293 -0.29 -28.14 5.32
N PRO A 294 -1.45 -28.46 4.73
CA PRO A 294 -2.72 -28.18 5.39
C PRO A 294 -2.78 -28.83 6.77
N ALA A 295 -3.50 -28.20 7.70
CA ALA A 295 -3.65 -28.67 9.07
C ALA A 295 -4.39 -30.03 9.11
N ASP A 296 -5.36 -30.24 8.21
CA ASP A 296 -5.96 -31.55 7.98
C ASP A 296 -5.27 -32.26 6.80
N ALA A 297 -4.67 -33.42 7.07
CA ALA A 297 -3.98 -34.22 6.05
C ALA A 297 -4.92 -34.75 4.96
N ARG A 298 -6.24 -34.76 5.20
CA ARG A 298 -7.28 -35.17 4.24
C ARG A 298 -7.62 -34.07 3.24
N THR A 299 -7.20 -32.83 3.48
CA THR A 299 -7.43 -31.73 2.55
C THR A 299 -6.68 -31.99 1.25
N TRP A 300 -7.42 -32.02 0.14
CA TRP A 300 -6.87 -32.14 -1.20
C TRP A 300 -6.40 -30.77 -1.70
N VAL A 301 -5.12 -30.65 -2.05
CA VAL A 301 -4.51 -29.38 -2.47
C VAL A 301 -4.08 -29.48 -3.93
N ALA A 302 -4.63 -28.62 -4.78
CA ALA A 302 -4.23 -28.46 -6.17
C ALA A 302 -3.50 -27.14 -6.42
N ARG A 303 -2.37 -27.20 -7.11
CA ARG A 303 -1.63 -26.03 -7.60
C ARG A 303 -1.55 -26.11 -9.10
N VAL A 304 -1.98 -25.04 -9.77
CA VAL A 304 -2.03 -24.96 -11.23
C VAL A 304 -1.22 -23.75 -11.68
N THR A 305 -0.19 -23.98 -12.50
CA THR A 305 0.76 -22.95 -12.94
C THR A 305 0.97 -23.00 -14.45
N ASP A 306 1.14 -21.83 -15.07
CA ASP A 306 1.62 -21.71 -16.45
C ASP A 306 3.15 -21.57 -16.45
N GLU A 307 3.86 -22.32 -17.28
CA GLU A 307 5.32 -22.23 -17.45
C GLU A 307 5.79 -20.81 -17.81
N HIS A 308 4.94 -20.06 -18.52
CA HIS A 308 5.23 -18.67 -18.91
C HIS A 308 4.76 -17.63 -17.88
N ASP A 309 4.16 -18.08 -16.78
CA ASP A 309 3.83 -17.23 -15.65
C ASP A 309 5.01 -17.16 -14.69
N ILE A 310 5.55 -15.95 -14.55
CA ILE A 310 6.72 -15.64 -13.73
C ILE A 310 6.40 -15.50 -12.23
N VAL A 311 5.12 -15.41 -11.85
CA VAL A 311 4.73 -15.26 -10.44
C VAL A 311 4.84 -16.58 -9.66
N PRO A 312 4.42 -17.73 -10.20
CA PRO A 312 4.65 -19.04 -9.59
C PRO A 312 6.10 -19.52 -9.57
N ALA A 313 7.05 -18.72 -10.09
CA ALA A 313 8.38 -19.15 -10.52
C ALA A 313 9.03 -20.21 -9.63
N PRO A 314 9.69 -21.21 -10.24
CA PRO A 314 10.06 -22.44 -9.58
C PRO A 314 11.05 -22.18 -8.45
N GLU A 315 10.70 -22.58 -7.23
CA GLU A 315 11.72 -22.92 -6.25
C GLU A 315 12.55 -24.04 -6.88
N GLY A 316 13.77 -23.67 -7.27
CA GLY A 316 14.51 -24.36 -8.32
C GLY A 316 14.47 -25.87 -8.17
N ARG A 317 13.82 -26.56 -9.11
CA ARG A 317 13.78 -28.02 -9.32
C ARG A 317 14.18 -28.81 -8.06
N GLY A 318 13.50 -28.56 -6.94
CA GLY A 318 13.53 -29.47 -5.81
C GLY A 318 12.77 -30.69 -6.30
N ARG A 319 13.42 -31.86 -6.30
CA ARG A 319 12.84 -33.17 -6.58
C ARG A 319 11.34 -33.17 -6.30
N ALA A 320 10.55 -33.64 -7.28
CA ALA A 320 9.13 -33.97 -7.13
C ALA A 320 8.85 -34.30 -5.66
N SER A 321 8.16 -33.38 -4.97
CA SER A 321 7.71 -33.63 -3.61
C SER A 321 7.04 -34.99 -3.65
N GLU A 322 7.42 -35.89 -2.74
CA GLU A 322 6.87 -37.25 -2.66
C GLU A 322 5.38 -37.22 -2.99
N ALA A 323 4.96 -38.04 -3.97
CA ALA A 323 3.59 -38.10 -4.45
C ALA A 323 2.66 -38.36 -3.27
N HIS A 324 2.06 -37.30 -2.73
CA HIS A 324 1.13 -37.39 -1.64
C HIS A 324 -0.26 -37.55 -2.24
N PRO A 325 -1.09 -38.50 -1.79
CA PRO A 325 -2.39 -38.79 -2.42
C PRO A 325 -3.33 -37.57 -2.50
N ASN A 326 -3.15 -36.62 -1.58
CA ASN A 326 -3.94 -35.39 -1.50
C ASN A 326 -3.22 -34.14 -2.06
N ARG A 327 -2.20 -34.31 -2.90
CA ARG A 327 -1.50 -33.19 -3.57
C ARG A 327 -1.53 -33.37 -5.08
N TYR A 328 -1.97 -32.34 -5.78
CA TYR A 328 -2.00 -32.27 -7.23
C TYR A 328 -1.23 -31.03 -7.69
N GLU A 329 -0.14 -31.22 -8.42
CA GLU A 329 0.62 -30.13 -9.03
C GLU A 329 0.54 -30.27 -10.54
N ALA A 330 0.00 -29.26 -11.22
CA ALA A 330 -0.12 -29.21 -12.66
C ALA A 330 0.58 -27.96 -13.19
N GLU A 331 1.53 -28.19 -14.09
CA GLU A 331 2.24 -27.16 -14.84
C GLU A 331 1.93 -27.36 -16.33
N PHE A 332 1.58 -26.29 -17.04
CA PHE A 332 1.29 -26.34 -18.48
C PHE A 332 1.94 -25.17 -19.21
N ALA A 333 2.25 -25.34 -20.50
CA ALA A 333 2.81 -24.29 -21.33
C ALA A 333 1.71 -23.50 -22.05
N GLY A 334 1.26 -22.38 -21.49
CA GLY A 334 0.22 -21.54 -22.10
C GLY A 334 0.63 -20.89 -23.41
N THR A 335 -0.37 -20.50 -24.23
CA THR A 335 -0.14 -19.76 -25.48
C THR A 335 0.21 -18.29 -25.26
N ALA A 336 -0.24 -17.70 -24.14
CA ALA A 336 0.04 -16.32 -23.79
C ALA A 336 1.37 -16.26 -23.03
N ARG A 337 2.47 -15.99 -23.76
CA ARG A 337 3.82 -16.01 -23.19
C ARG A 337 4.21 -14.74 -22.44
N GLU A 338 3.56 -13.63 -22.77
CA GLU A 338 3.94 -12.31 -22.28
C GLU A 338 3.27 -11.98 -20.96
N PHE A 339 4.05 -11.56 -19.97
CA PHE A 339 3.54 -10.94 -18.75
C PHE A 339 3.05 -9.50 -19.00
N PRO A 340 1.93 -9.03 -18.40
CA PRO A 340 1.11 -9.70 -17.38
C PRO A 340 0.07 -10.68 -17.91
N ARG A 341 -0.07 -10.85 -19.24
CA ARG A 341 -1.14 -11.66 -19.84
C ARG A 341 -1.06 -13.13 -19.41
N SER A 342 0.15 -13.70 -19.33
CA SER A 342 0.40 -15.06 -18.82
C SER A 342 -0.10 -15.27 -17.39
N HIS A 343 -0.13 -14.22 -16.57
CA HIS A 343 -0.59 -14.28 -15.17
C HIS A 343 -2.08 -13.94 -14.99
N THR A 344 -2.76 -13.43 -16.02
CA THR A 344 -4.18 -13.06 -15.90
C THR A 344 -5.06 -14.30 -15.79
N LEU A 345 -6.09 -14.24 -14.93
CA LEU A 345 -7.04 -15.34 -14.80
C LEU A 345 -7.79 -15.64 -16.10
N ARG A 346 -7.98 -14.61 -16.94
CA ARG A 346 -8.48 -14.76 -18.32
C ARG A 346 -7.60 -15.69 -19.17
N GLY A 347 -6.28 -15.53 -19.07
CA GLY A 347 -5.31 -16.38 -19.75
C GLY A 347 -5.38 -17.82 -19.25
N TYR A 348 -5.34 -18.02 -17.93
CA TYR A 348 -5.52 -19.33 -17.32
C TYR A 348 -6.83 -20.01 -17.73
N LEU A 349 -7.95 -19.28 -17.75
CA LEU A 349 -9.25 -19.79 -18.21
C LEU A 349 -9.22 -20.22 -19.67
N GLU A 350 -8.57 -19.46 -20.54
CA GLU A 350 -8.40 -19.81 -21.95
C GLU A 350 -7.55 -21.07 -22.12
N HIS A 351 -6.43 -21.18 -21.41
CA HIS A 351 -5.52 -22.33 -21.50
C HIS A 351 -6.12 -23.59 -20.89
N LEU A 352 -6.81 -23.51 -19.75
CA LEU A 352 -7.51 -24.66 -19.15
C LEU A 352 -8.64 -25.18 -20.04
N ARG A 353 -9.17 -24.35 -20.95
CA ARG A 353 -10.16 -24.79 -21.96
C ARG A 353 -9.52 -25.41 -23.20
N THR A 354 -8.32 -24.97 -23.58
CA THR A 354 -7.75 -25.26 -24.91
C THR A 354 -6.46 -26.06 -24.84
N THR A 355 -5.50 -25.60 -24.04
CA THR A 355 -4.14 -26.15 -23.95
C THR A 355 -4.01 -27.25 -22.91
N ALA A 356 -4.72 -27.14 -21.79
CA ALA A 356 -4.65 -28.06 -20.65
C ALA A 356 -6.03 -28.58 -20.21
N PRO A 357 -6.87 -29.13 -21.12
CA PRO A 357 -8.19 -29.64 -20.75
C PRO A 357 -8.13 -30.81 -19.77
N ALA A 358 -7.06 -31.62 -19.81
CA ALA A 358 -6.87 -32.71 -18.85
C ALA A 358 -6.73 -32.21 -17.40
N VAL A 359 -6.03 -31.09 -17.19
CA VAL A 359 -5.88 -30.46 -15.87
C VAL A 359 -7.24 -29.98 -15.34
N ARG A 360 -8.04 -29.36 -16.21
CA ARG A 360 -9.42 -29.00 -15.89
C ARG A 360 -10.23 -30.23 -15.48
N ASP A 361 -10.20 -31.29 -16.30
CA ASP A 361 -11.02 -32.48 -16.10
C ASP A 361 -10.65 -33.24 -14.81
N ASP A 362 -9.37 -33.29 -14.45
CA ASP A 362 -8.90 -33.87 -13.19
C ASP A 362 -9.38 -33.07 -11.97
N ILE A 363 -9.30 -31.74 -12.04
CA ILE A 363 -9.76 -30.87 -10.96
C ILE A 363 -11.29 -30.91 -10.84
N ASP A 364 -12.02 -30.92 -11.96
CA ASP A 364 -13.47 -31.07 -11.95
C ASP A 364 -13.88 -32.44 -11.36
N ARG A 365 -13.12 -33.52 -11.65
CA ARG A 365 -13.34 -34.84 -11.05
C ARG A 365 -13.14 -34.81 -9.53
N ALA A 366 -12.10 -34.11 -9.04
CA ALA A 366 -11.90 -33.92 -7.61
C ALA A 366 -13.04 -33.08 -6.99
N LEU A 367 -13.48 -32.03 -7.68
CA LEU A 367 -14.60 -31.17 -7.29
C LEU A 367 -15.98 -31.78 -7.53
N ALA A 368 -16.12 -33.06 -7.90
CA ALA A 368 -17.42 -33.69 -8.12
C ALA A 368 -18.46 -33.46 -6.99
N PRO A 369 -18.09 -33.46 -5.68
CA PRO A 369 -19.04 -33.14 -4.60
C PRO A 369 -19.55 -31.69 -4.61
N TYR A 370 -18.86 -30.79 -5.32
CA TYR A 370 -19.16 -29.37 -5.48
C TYR A 370 -19.75 -29.05 -6.86
N GLN A 371 -20.16 -30.06 -7.63
CA GLN A 371 -20.89 -29.87 -8.88
C GLN A 371 -22.39 -29.89 -8.64
N GLY A 372 -23.11 -28.90 -9.16
CA GLY A 372 -24.56 -28.79 -9.00
C GLY A 372 -25.04 -27.34 -8.84
N PRO A 373 -26.35 -27.12 -8.62
CA PRO A 373 -26.92 -25.78 -8.60
C PRO A 373 -26.44 -24.97 -7.39
N VAL A 374 -26.09 -23.71 -7.65
CA VAL A 374 -25.75 -22.73 -6.62
C VAL A 374 -27.04 -22.21 -5.97
N VAL A 375 -27.20 -22.47 -4.67
CA VAL A 375 -28.41 -22.10 -3.92
C VAL A 375 -28.29 -20.74 -3.21
N ARG A 376 -27.07 -20.24 -3.02
CA ARG A 376 -26.80 -18.90 -2.47
C ARG A 376 -25.48 -18.37 -3.01
N THR A 377 -25.44 -17.09 -3.33
CA THR A 377 -24.23 -16.36 -3.72
C THR A 377 -24.17 -15.06 -2.91
N GLN A 378 -23.04 -14.80 -2.27
CA GLN A 378 -22.80 -13.56 -1.54
C GLN A 378 -21.39 -13.04 -1.80
N ALA A 379 -21.29 -11.78 -2.25
CA ALA A 379 -20.01 -11.08 -2.35
C ALA A 379 -19.70 -10.33 -1.06
N TYR A 380 -18.43 -10.28 -0.70
CA TYR A 380 -17.92 -9.58 0.47
C TYR A 380 -16.83 -8.63 0.05
N ARG A 381 -16.96 -7.35 0.41
CA ARG A 381 -15.87 -6.40 0.30
C ARG A 381 -14.98 -6.55 1.53
N LEU A 382 -13.74 -6.94 1.30
CA LEU A 382 -12.77 -7.08 2.38
C LEU A 382 -12.27 -5.70 2.78
N LYS A 383 -12.41 -5.38 4.06
CA LYS A 383 -11.84 -4.20 4.67
C LYS A 383 -10.64 -4.65 5.48
N ASN A 384 -9.45 -4.33 4.97
CA ASN A 384 -8.31 -4.24 5.86
C ASN A 384 -8.59 -3.02 6.75
N ARG A 385 -8.79 -3.18 8.06
CA ARG A 385 -8.52 -2.04 8.92
C ARG A 385 -7.01 -1.86 8.88
N ALA A 386 -6.53 -1.13 7.86
CA ALA A 386 -5.19 -0.56 7.80
C ALA A 386 -4.97 0.50 8.91
N HIS A 387 -5.89 0.57 9.87
CA HIS A 387 -5.87 1.50 10.97
C HIS A 387 -5.34 0.77 12.18
N PRO A 388 -4.37 1.36 12.89
CA PRO A 388 -3.95 0.77 14.13
C PRO A 388 -5.17 0.69 15.08
N PRO A 389 -5.28 -0.37 15.90
CA PRO A 389 -6.48 -0.64 16.69
C PRO A 389 -6.85 0.55 17.59
N ASP A 390 -8.14 0.64 17.95
CA ASP A 390 -8.59 1.58 18.98
C ASP A 390 -7.71 1.38 20.24
N GLY A 391 -6.95 2.41 20.61
CA GLY A 391 -5.93 2.30 21.66
C GLY A 391 -4.47 2.46 21.19
N HIS A 392 -4.20 2.60 19.88
CA HIS A 392 -2.84 2.90 19.41
C HIS A 392 -2.33 4.24 19.97
N PRO A 393 -1.04 4.40 20.36
CA PRO A 393 -0.54 5.60 21.04
C PRO A 393 -0.86 6.93 20.35
N PHE A 394 -0.88 6.91 19.01
CA PHE A 394 -1.27 8.07 18.19
C PHE A 394 -2.79 8.36 18.26
N LEU A 395 -3.63 7.34 18.44
CA LEU A 395 -5.10 7.41 18.51
C LEU A 395 -5.65 7.55 19.95
N THR A 396 -4.84 7.26 20.98
CA THR A 396 -5.13 7.51 22.40
C THR A 396 -4.93 8.98 22.75
N LEU A 397 -5.74 9.83 22.14
CA LEU A 397 -5.91 11.20 22.59
C LEU A 397 -7.21 11.28 23.41
N PRO A 398 -7.24 12.08 24.48
CA PRO A 398 -8.49 12.42 25.14
C PRO A 398 -9.47 12.96 24.10
N THR A 399 -10.61 12.29 23.97
CA THR A 399 -11.67 12.73 23.07
C THR A 399 -12.73 13.50 23.83
N THR A 400 -13.25 14.55 23.21
CA THR A 400 -14.42 15.28 23.72
C THR A 400 -15.48 15.26 22.63
N SER A 401 -16.72 14.96 23.00
CA SER A 401 -17.83 15.03 22.06
C SER A 401 -18.40 16.45 22.06
N LEU A 402 -18.51 17.05 20.88
CA LEU A 402 -19.27 18.29 20.68
C LEU A 402 -20.48 18.01 19.80
N THR A 403 -21.64 18.52 20.20
CA THR A 403 -22.88 18.37 19.43
C THR A 403 -22.90 19.35 18.26
N THR A 404 -23.20 18.83 17.07
CA THR A 404 -23.49 19.61 15.86
C THR A 404 -24.94 19.40 15.45
N THR A 405 -25.42 20.17 14.47
CA THR A 405 -26.75 19.96 13.89
C THR A 405 -26.99 18.56 13.28
N ARG A 406 -25.92 17.82 12.98
CA ARG A 406 -25.98 16.44 12.43
C ARG A 406 -25.73 15.35 13.49
N GLY A 407 -25.52 15.75 14.75
CA GLY A 407 -25.25 14.85 15.86
C GLY A 407 -23.90 15.08 16.52
N PRO A 408 -23.54 14.24 17.50
CA PRO A 408 -22.29 14.36 18.24
C PRO A 408 -21.07 14.03 17.37
N VAL A 409 -20.02 14.83 17.48
CA VAL A 409 -18.74 14.66 16.79
C VAL A 409 -17.63 14.55 17.81
N ALA A 410 -16.83 13.49 17.72
CA ALA A 410 -15.67 13.28 18.57
C ALA A 410 -14.48 14.12 18.11
N LEU A 411 -13.87 14.86 19.04
CA LEU A 411 -12.73 15.75 18.79
C LEU A 411 -11.50 15.32 19.61
N PRO A 412 -10.27 15.46 19.08
CA PRO A 412 -9.95 15.98 17.74
C PRO A 412 -10.53 15.07 16.63
N VAL A 413 -10.93 15.65 15.49
CA VAL A 413 -11.25 14.83 14.31
C VAL A 413 -9.97 14.14 13.91
N ARG A 414 -10.01 12.81 13.88
CA ARG A 414 -8.86 11.97 13.56
C ARG A 414 -8.99 11.52 12.13
N TYR A 415 -7.96 11.81 11.35
CA TYR A 415 -7.81 11.39 9.97
C TYR A 415 -6.74 10.31 9.99
N HIS A 416 -7.17 9.09 9.70
CA HIS A 416 -6.30 7.92 9.79
C HIS A 416 -5.53 7.72 8.48
N ASP A 417 -6.13 8.14 7.37
CA ASP A 417 -5.50 8.07 6.07
C ASP A 417 -5.91 9.27 5.21
N SER A 418 -4.92 10.07 4.82
CA SER A 418 -5.10 11.25 4.01
C SER A 418 -3.93 11.49 3.09
N SER A 419 -4.22 11.78 1.82
CA SER A 419 -3.24 12.31 0.88
C SER A 419 -3.42 13.83 0.79
N SER A 420 -2.32 14.57 0.64
CA SER A 420 -2.38 16.03 0.54
C SER A 420 -1.40 16.62 -0.48
N ALA A 421 -1.79 17.74 -1.07
CA ALA A 421 -0.93 18.60 -1.88
C ALA A 421 -1.21 20.07 -1.55
N HIS A 422 -0.19 20.79 -1.07
CA HIS A 422 -0.27 22.22 -0.77
C HIS A 422 0.47 22.98 -1.86
N LEU A 423 -0.27 23.66 -2.73
CA LEU A 423 0.24 24.50 -3.80
C LEU A 423 0.40 25.93 -3.28
N CYS A 424 1.64 26.42 -3.24
CA CYS A 424 1.96 27.74 -2.70
C CYS A 424 2.19 28.75 -3.83
N PHE A 425 1.38 29.81 -3.86
CA PHE A 425 1.42 30.88 -4.85
C PHE A 425 1.91 32.18 -4.21
N PRO A 426 2.71 32.99 -4.92
CA PRO A 426 2.98 34.35 -4.49
C PRO A 426 1.71 35.18 -4.68
N ALA A 427 1.35 35.96 -3.67
CA ALA A 427 0.19 36.85 -3.72
C ALA A 427 0.60 38.28 -3.38
N ASP A 428 -0.15 39.23 -3.92
CA ASP A 428 -0.04 40.63 -3.54
C ASP A 428 -0.54 40.84 -2.11
N ALA A 429 0.22 41.58 -1.31
CA ALA A 429 -0.07 41.74 0.11
C ALA A 429 -1.30 42.62 0.36
N GLU A 430 -1.58 43.60 -0.51
CA GLU A 430 -2.78 44.45 -0.42
C GLU A 430 -4.02 43.66 -0.82
N ALA A 431 -3.92 42.83 -1.88
CA ALA A 431 -4.99 41.91 -2.26
C ALA A 431 -5.32 40.91 -1.14
N VAL A 432 -4.30 40.35 -0.47
CA VAL A 432 -4.52 39.49 0.71
C VAL A 432 -5.18 40.28 1.84
N ARG A 433 -4.68 41.49 2.13
CA ARG A 433 -5.23 42.35 3.19
C ARG A 433 -6.72 42.67 2.95
N ALA A 434 -7.12 42.90 1.71
CA ALA A 434 -8.52 43.18 1.35
C ALA A 434 -9.46 41.97 1.52
N LEU A 435 -8.92 40.75 1.54
CA LEU A 435 -9.68 39.51 1.74
C LEU A 435 -9.70 39.05 3.21
N LEU A 436 -8.82 39.59 4.06
CA LEU A 436 -8.79 39.29 5.49
C LEU A 436 -9.87 40.09 6.25
N PRO A 437 -10.43 39.55 7.34
CA PRO A 437 -11.35 40.29 8.19
C PRO A 437 -10.66 41.50 8.82
N HIS A 438 -11.42 42.57 9.07
CA HIS A 438 -10.95 43.80 9.71
C HIS A 438 -10.72 43.62 11.22
N VAL A 439 -9.77 42.76 11.60
CA VAL A 439 -9.30 42.59 12.98
C VAL A 439 -7.88 43.16 13.13
N ALA A 440 -7.60 43.83 14.25
CA ALA A 440 -6.39 44.64 14.41
C ALA A 440 -5.08 43.84 14.36
N TRP A 441 -5.12 42.58 14.81
CA TRP A 441 -3.94 41.72 14.94
C TRP A 441 -3.62 40.92 13.69
N MET A 442 -4.62 40.56 12.86
CA MET A 442 -4.40 39.69 11.71
C MET A 442 -3.79 40.49 10.58
N ARG A 443 -2.58 40.11 10.15
CA ARG A 443 -1.86 40.77 9.05
C ARG A 443 -1.32 39.71 8.09
N PRO A 444 -1.29 39.97 6.77
CA PRO A 444 -0.65 39.06 5.83
C PRO A 444 0.84 38.90 6.18
N SER A 445 1.30 37.67 6.32
CA SER A 445 2.74 37.40 6.44
C SER A 445 3.39 37.63 5.08
N THR A 446 4.46 38.44 5.02
CA THR A 446 5.12 38.82 3.76
C THR A 446 6.60 38.39 3.71
N PRO A 447 6.89 37.07 3.70
CA PRO A 447 8.26 36.61 3.51
C PRO A 447 8.80 37.14 2.16
N ALA A 448 9.93 37.85 2.20
CA ALA A 448 10.56 38.45 1.02
C ALA A 448 9.63 39.42 0.22
N ARG A 449 8.83 40.24 0.91
CA ARG A 449 7.96 41.30 0.35
C ARG A 449 6.73 40.83 -0.45
N ARG A 450 6.40 39.54 -0.44
CA ARG A 450 5.15 39.02 -1.01
C ARG A 450 4.42 38.14 -0.02
N ALA A 451 3.09 38.16 -0.06
CA ALA A 451 2.27 37.23 0.70
C ALA A 451 2.28 35.86 0.03
N ILE A 452 1.89 34.82 0.77
CA ILE A 452 1.74 33.46 0.23
C ILE A 452 0.29 33.03 0.37
N ALA A 453 -0.34 32.74 -0.77
CA ALA A 453 -1.60 32.03 -0.85
C ALA A 453 -1.32 30.52 -1.01
N VAL A 454 -2.06 29.69 -0.28
CA VAL A 454 -1.90 28.25 -0.28
C VAL A 454 -3.23 27.60 -0.64
N LEU A 455 -3.25 26.92 -1.79
CA LEU A 455 -4.33 26.04 -2.20
C LEU A 455 -3.99 24.62 -1.75
N SER A 456 -4.75 24.10 -0.78
CA SER A 456 -4.54 22.75 -0.24
C SER A 456 -5.60 21.81 -0.75
N LEU A 457 -5.13 20.71 -1.31
CA LEU A 457 -5.94 19.62 -1.83
C LEU A 457 -5.77 18.46 -0.86
N TYR A 458 -6.86 17.83 -0.48
CA TYR A 458 -6.85 16.64 0.36
C TYR A 458 -7.82 15.59 -0.17
N GLU A 459 -7.42 14.35 -0.03
CA GLU A 459 -8.29 13.18 -0.14
C GLU A 459 -8.25 12.47 1.21
N HIS A 460 -9.30 12.63 2.01
CA HIS A 460 -9.45 11.96 3.29
C HIS A 460 -10.15 10.62 3.08
N ARG A 461 -9.35 9.56 2.93
CA ARG A 461 -9.84 8.20 2.67
C ARG A 461 -10.41 7.55 3.93
N SER A 462 -9.96 7.99 5.11
CA SER A 462 -10.45 7.50 6.40
C SER A 462 -10.37 8.60 7.48
N SER A 463 -11.51 8.88 8.11
CA SER A 463 -11.60 9.80 9.26
C SER A 463 -12.76 9.44 10.20
N THR A 464 -12.76 10.00 11.41
CA THR A 464 -13.86 9.83 12.39
C THR A 464 -15.18 10.46 11.96
N ILE A 465 -15.18 11.26 10.88
CA ILE A 465 -16.39 11.88 10.31
C ILE A 465 -16.70 11.33 8.90
N GLY A 466 -16.08 10.20 8.54
CA GLY A 466 -16.23 9.56 7.23
C GLY A 466 -15.21 10.04 6.19
N PRO A 467 -15.15 9.38 5.02
CA PRO A 467 -14.27 9.77 3.92
C PRO A 467 -14.82 10.98 3.16
N TYR A 468 -13.95 11.90 2.77
CA TYR A 468 -14.32 13.06 1.95
C TYR A 468 -13.11 13.70 1.26
N THR A 469 -13.37 14.47 0.22
CA THR A 469 -12.37 15.29 -0.49
C THR A 469 -12.49 16.73 -0.01
N GLU A 470 -11.37 17.40 0.20
CA GLU A 470 -11.32 18.78 0.71
C GLU A 470 -10.40 19.64 -0.15
N ILE A 471 -10.88 20.83 -0.54
CA ILE A 471 -10.06 21.89 -1.13
C ILE A 471 -10.16 23.16 -0.29
N VAL A 472 -9.00 23.70 0.09
CA VAL A 472 -8.89 24.84 0.99
C VAL A 472 -8.04 25.92 0.36
N LEU A 473 -8.63 27.11 0.20
CA LEU A 473 -7.87 28.32 -0.09
C LEU A 473 -7.59 29.06 1.21
N SER A 474 -6.30 29.29 1.47
CA SER A 474 -5.85 29.97 2.69
C SER A 474 -4.68 30.90 2.41
N VAL A 475 -4.44 31.85 3.31
CA VAL A 475 -3.30 32.79 3.24
C VAL A 475 -2.51 32.77 4.53
N LEU A 476 -1.20 32.95 4.46
CA LEU A 476 -0.36 33.06 5.64
C LEU A 476 -0.62 34.38 6.36
N VAL A 477 -0.87 34.28 7.66
CA VAL A 477 -1.07 35.43 8.56
C VAL A 477 -0.18 35.32 9.79
N ASP A 478 0.23 36.49 10.26
CA ASP A 478 1.01 36.63 11.50
C ASP A 478 0.10 36.39 12.72
N ASP A 479 0.67 35.85 13.81
CA ASP A 479 -0.03 35.62 15.07
C ASP A 479 -0.34 36.93 15.84
N LEU A 480 -1.23 36.80 16.84
CA LEU A 480 -1.63 37.81 17.84
C LEU A 480 -0.43 38.49 18.51
N TRP A 481 0.68 37.77 18.71
CA TRP A 481 1.89 38.24 19.38
C TRP A 481 3.04 38.46 18.39
N ARG A 482 2.87 39.46 17.51
CA ARG A 482 3.85 40.07 16.56
C ARG A 482 5.14 39.25 16.30
N PRO A 483 5.26 38.54 15.17
CA PRO A 483 6.55 37.98 14.76
C PRO A 483 7.48 39.08 14.23
N ARG A 484 8.78 39.00 14.58
CA ARG A 484 9.84 39.77 13.91
C ARG A 484 10.07 39.15 12.51
N PRO A 485 10.45 39.93 11.47
CA PRO A 485 10.54 39.47 10.07
C PRO A 485 11.49 38.27 9.82
N LEU A 486 12.40 37.98 10.75
CA LEU A 486 13.42 36.94 10.64
C LEU A 486 13.01 35.57 11.22
N ASP A 487 11.78 35.41 11.74
CA ASP A 487 11.40 34.22 12.52
C ASP A 487 10.65 33.13 11.70
N LEU A 488 10.44 33.29 10.39
CA LEU A 488 9.55 32.38 9.62
C LEU A 488 10.14 30.97 9.41
N ALA A 489 11.47 30.87 9.23
CA ALA A 489 12.17 29.60 9.08
C ALA A 489 12.32 28.85 10.42
N THR A 490 12.56 29.59 11.51
CA THR A 490 12.59 29.07 12.88
C THR A 490 11.20 28.69 13.40
N ASP A 491 10.14 29.38 12.97
CA ASP A 491 8.75 29.07 13.30
C ASP A 491 8.23 27.80 12.60
N LEU A 492 8.87 27.34 11.52
CA LEU A 492 8.67 26.01 10.92
C LEU A 492 9.23 24.86 11.78
N LEU A 493 10.18 25.16 12.68
CA LEU A 493 10.78 24.19 13.60
C LEU A 493 10.09 24.19 14.97
N ARG A 494 9.15 25.11 15.22
CA ARG A 494 8.39 25.19 16.48
C ARG A 494 7.18 24.25 16.45
N ARG A 495 6.82 23.71 17.62
CA ARG A 495 5.58 22.96 17.83
C ARG A 495 4.36 23.85 17.55
N ALA A 496 3.25 23.27 17.06
CA ALA A 496 2.05 24.01 16.64
C ALA A 496 1.47 24.96 17.71
N ASP A 497 1.54 24.55 18.97
CA ASP A 497 1.07 25.30 20.13
C ASP A 497 1.89 26.58 20.37
N LEU A 498 3.17 26.57 20.00
CA LEU A 498 4.11 27.69 20.16
C LEU A 498 4.31 28.50 18.87
N ARG A 499 3.54 28.17 17.83
CA ARG A 499 3.71 28.72 16.49
C ARG A 499 3.12 30.12 16.37
N ARG A 500 3.92 31.04 15.82
CA ARG A 500 3.62 32.47 15.69
C ARG A 500 3.14 32.87 14.29
N THR A 501 2.92 31.91 13.42
CA THR A 501 2.32 32.08 12.09
C THR A 501 1.22 31.04 11.90
N GLY A 502 0.18 31.41 11.16
CA GLY A 502 -0.92 30.51 10.85
C GLY A 502 -1.53 30.79 9.48
N ARG A 503 -2.59 30.07 9.17
CA ARG A 503 -3.28 30.13 7.88
C ARG A 503 -4.72 30.56 8.09
N TYR A 504 -5.07 31.74 7.59
CA TYR A 504 -6.47 32.16 7.56
C TYR A 504 -7.16 31.50 6.36
N VAL A 505 -8.27 30.81 6.60
CA VAL A 505 -9.03 30.10 5.56
C VAL A 505 -10.01 31.07 4.92
N LEU A 506 -9.79 31.36 3.63
CA LEU A 506 -10.63 32.27 2.84
C LEU A 506 -11.85 31.56 2.26
N SER A 507 -11.65 30.32 1.81
CA SER A 507 -12.70 29.48 1.21
C SER A 507 -12.35 28.01 1.38
N LEU A 508 -13.38 27.18 1.53
CA LEU A 508 -13.30 25.75 1.76
C LEU A 508 -14.44 25.06 1.00
N ALA A 509 -14.13 24.00 0.25
CA ALA A 509 -15.15 23.12 -0.33
C ALA A 509 -14.89 21.67 0.04
N VAL A 510 -15.96 20.94 0.35
CA VAL A 510 -15.93 19.54 0.79
C VAL A 510 -17.02 18.72 0.11
N THR A 511 -16.81 17.41 -0.04
CA THR A 511 -17.79 16.51 -0.69
C THR A 511 -18.85 15.95 0.27
N SER A 512 -18.53 15.85 1.56
CA SER A 512 -19.41 15.34 2.61
C SER A 512 -20.18 16.47 3.29
N GLU A 513 -21.46 16.21 3.58
CA GLU A 513 -22.32 17.09 4.35
C GLU A 513 -21.89 17.16 5.83
N GLU A 514 -21.49 16.03 6.41
CA GLU A 514 -20.95 15.95 7.76
C GLU A 514 -19.70 16.82 7.90
N ALA A 515 -18.76 16.73 6.94
CA ALA A 515 -17.55 17.56 6.92
C ALA A 515 -17.87 19.05 6.80
N GLN A 516 -18.89 19.42 6.01
CA GLN A 516 -19.33 20.81 5.87
C GLN A 516 -19.85 21.38 7.18
N VAL A 517 -20.71 20.62 7.87
CA VAL A 517 -21.30 20.99 9.16
C VAL A 517 -20.22 21.16 10.21
N VAL A 518 -19.32 20.18 10.34
CA VAL A 518 -18.18 20.24 11.26
C VAL A 518 -17.31 21.48 10.99
N ALA A 519 -17.00 21.73 9.72
CA ALA A 519 -16.16 22.86 9.35
C ALA A 519 -16.78 24.22 9.71
N ARG A 520 -18.09 24.39 9.52
CA ARG A 520 -18.81 25.63 9.85
C ARG A 520 -19.01 25.80 11.35
N GLU A 521 -19.55 24.79 12.02
CA GLU A 521 -20.01 24.90 13.41
C GLU A 521 -18.86 24.82 14.42
N ILE A 522 -17.89 23.94 14.18
CA ILE A 522 -16.77 23.69 15.10
C ILE A 522 -15.61 24.65 14.79
N TRP A 523 -15.15 24.69 13.54
CA TRP A 523 -13.95 25.45 13.16
C TRP A 523 -14.22 26.87 12.63
N GLY A 524 -15.48 27.25 12.39
CA GLY A 524 -15.82 28.56 11.83
C GLY A 524 -15.26 28.77 10.43
N LEU A 525 -15.13 27.72 9.63
CA LEU A 525 -14.61 27.81 8.27
C LEU A 525 -15.74 28.06 7.27
N PRO A 526 -15.52 28.89 6.23
CA PRO A 526 -16.51 29.18 5.19
C PRO A 526 -16.65 28.01 4.21
N ALA A 527 -17.06 26.84 4.72
CA ALA A 527 -17.19 25.61 3.95
C ALA A 527 -18.42 25.65 3.05
N LEU A 528 -18.33 25.16 1.82
CA LEU A 528 -19.46 24.81 0.96
C LEU A 528 -19.40 23.35 0.55
N ARG A 529 -20.52 22.79 0.10
CA ARG A 529 -20.56 21.42 -0.43
C ARG A 529 -20.38 21.47 -1.94
N ALA A 530 -19.40 20.75 -2.46
CA ALA A 530 -19.18 20.59 -3.88
C ALA A 530 -18.59 19.20 -4.18
N PRO A 531 -19.00 18.53 -5.26
CA PRO A 531 -18.33 17.35 -5.78
C PRO A 531 -16.88 17.65 -6.11
N ALA A 532 -15.98 16.75 -5.72
CA ALA A 532 -14.57 16.86 -6.03
C ALA A 532 -13.93 15.47 -6.09
N GLU A 533 -13.08 15.27 -7.08
CA GLU A 533 -12.26 14.07 -7.26
C GLU A 533 -10.79 14.43 -7.08
N ALA A 534 -10.06 13.56 -6.38
CA ALA A 534 -8.65 13.75 -6.07
C ALA A 534 -7.86 12.46 -6.31
N ASP A 535 -6.72 12.59 -6.97
CA ASP A 535 -5.67 11.58 -7.05
C ASP A 535 -4.36 12.28 -6.70
N LEU A 536 -3.96 12.17 -5.43
CA LEU A 536 -2.79 12.88 -4.88
C LEU A 536 -1.67 11.93 -4.43
N MET A 537 -1.87 10.62 -4.55
CA MET A 537 -0.90 9.61 -4.09
C MET A 537 0.31 9.49 -5.01
N GLY A 538 0.09 9.70 -6.31
CA GLY A 538 1.09 9.55 -7.35
C GLY A 538 1.99 10.77 -7.51
N ARG A 539 2.95 10.65 -8.45
CA ARG A 539 3.68 11.82 -8.95
C ARG A 539 2.86 12.65 -9.92
N HIS A 540 1.85 12.05 -10.55
CA HIS A 540 0.85 12.78 -11.31
C HIS A 540 -0.27 13.14 -10.35
N ILE A 541 -0.52 14.42 -10.19
CA ILE A 541 -1.56 14.94 -9.31
C ILE A 541 -2.71 15.36 -10.19
N ARG A 542 -3.90 14.86 -9.88
CA ARG A 542 -5.15 15.31 -10.50
C ARG A 542 -6.13 15.69 -9.40
N PHE A 543 -6.72 16.86 -9.52
CA PHE A 543 -7.83 17.29 -8.68
C PHE A 543 -8.83 18.03 -9.56
N SER A 544 -10.09 17.66 -9.45
CA SER A 544 -11.18 18.26 -10.23
C SER A 544 -12.36 18.57 -9.33
N ALA A 545 -12.79 19.82 -9.33
CA ALA A 545 -14.03 20.26 -8.69
C ALA A 545 -14.79 21.17 -9.67
N PRO A 546 -15.56 20.58 -10.60
CA PRO A 546 -16.20 21.30 -11.72
C PRO A 546 -17.17 22.39 -11.25
N ASP A 547 -17.95 22.13 -10.20
CA ASP A 547 -19.00 23.04 -9.71
C ASP A 547 -18.44 24.36 -9.16
N ILE A 548 -17.21 24.33 -8.65
CA ILE A 548 -16.48 25.54 -8.23
C ILE A 548 -15.46 26.00 -9.27
N GLY A 549 -15.41 25.33 -10.43
CA GLY A 549 -14.58 25.63 -11.59
C GLY A 549 -13.09 25.52 -11.33
N VAL A 550 -12.64 24.59 -10.48
CA VAL A 550 -11.22 24.42 -10.14
C VAL A 550 -10.71 23.07 -10.63
N THR A 551 -9.69 23.12 -11.50
CA THR A 551 -8.98 21.92 -11.96
C THR A 551 -7.49 22.09 -11.73
N VAL A 552 -6.86 21.11 -11.09
CA VAL A 552 -5.41 21.04 -10.89
C VAL A 552 -4.90 19.75 -11.52
N GLU A 553 -3.99 19.86 -12.48
CA GLU A 553 -3.38 18.70 -13.11
C GLU A 553 -1.89 18.94 -13.38
N GLY A 554 -1.09 17.88 -13.24
CA GLY A 554 0.29 17.90 -13.69
C GLY A 554 1.17 16.89 -12.97
N ARG A 555 2.47 16.95 -13.26
CA ARG A 555 3.45 15.99 -12.73
C ARG A 555 4.42 16.68 -11.78
N LEU A 556 4.49 16.18 -10.56
CA LEU A 556 5.47 16.58 -9.57
C LEU A 556 6.88 16.19 -10.02
N GLY A 557 7.74 17.22 -10.10
CA GLY A 557 9.18 17.06 -10.32
C GLY A 557 9.88 16.28 -9.20
N PRO A 558 11.21 16.13 -9.24
CA PRO A 558 11.96 15.58 -8.11
C PRO A 558 11.65 16.38 -6.83
N GLY A 559 11.42 15.67 -5.73
CA GLY A 559 11.04 16.28 -4.45
C GLY A 559 12.04 15.96 -3.35
N VAL A 560 12.37 16.97 -2.55
CA VAL A 560 13.27 16.87 -1.38
C VAL A 560 12.42 16.62 -0.14
N ARG A 561 12.85 15.72 0.75
CA ARG A 561 12.15 15.52 2.03
C ARG A 561 12.31 16.77 2.90
N CYS A 562 11.23 17.20 3.51
CA CYS A 562 11.21 18.31 4.44
C CYS A 562 10.65 17.86 5.80
N PRO A 563 10.97 18.58 6.89
CA PRO A 563 10.37 18.32 8.19
C PRO A 563 8.85 18.36 8.12
N GLU A 564 8.23 17.50 8.92
CA GLU A 564 6.83 17.60 9.23
C GLU A 564 6.55 18.88 10.01
N ALA A 565 5.46 19.57 9.69
CA ALA A 565 5.07 20.80 10.36
C ALA A 565 3.58 20.76 10.70
N ASP A 566 3.26 20.88 11.98
CA ASP A 566 1.88 21.08 12.43
C ASP A 566 1.38 22.46 12.04
N TRP A 567 0.11 22.61 11.70
CA TRP A 567 -0.46 23.87 11.20
C TRP A 567 -1.42 24.50 12.19
N VAL A 568 -1.53 25.83 12.13
CA VAL A 568 -2.57 26.62 12.80
C VAL A 568 -3.51 27.15 11.72
N LEU A 569 -4.80 26.84 11.84
CA LEU A 569 -5.85 27.37 10.97
C LEU A 569 -6.67 28.41 11.73
N TYR A 570 -7.04 29.50 11.04
CA TYR A 570 -7.94 30.52 11.55
C TYR A 570 -9.23 30.57 10.74
N GLY A 571 -10.36 30.53 11.45
CA GLY A 571 -11.72 30.70 10.94
C GLY A 571 -12.48 31.80 11.67
N ARG A 572 -13.71 32.08 11.25
CA ARG A 572 -14.62 33.08 11.85
C ARG A 572 -15.94 32.45 12.23
N ARG A 573 -16.35 32.66 13.48
CA ARG A 573 -17.69 32.28 13.98
C ARG A 573 -18.35 33.53 14.56
N GLY A 574 -19.24 34.13 13.76
CA GLY A 574 -19.74 35.48 14.00
C GLY A 574 -18.59 36.48 14.10
N GLU A 575 -18.58 37.27 15.17
CA GLU A 575 -17.54 38.29 15.41
C GLU A 575 -16.23 37.73 16.01
N SER A 576 -16.15 36.43 16.30
CA SER A 576 -14.99 35.85 16.99
C SER A 576 -14.12 35.03 16.03
N THR A 577 -12.81 35.03 16.27
CA THR A 577 -11.87 34.20 15.51
C THR A 577 -11.68 32.86 16.19
N VAL A 578 -11.75 31.78 15.44
CA VAL A 578 -11.52 30.41 15.92
C VAL A 578 -10.12 29.98 15.48
N ARG A 579 -9.28 29.60 16.44
CA ARG A 579 -7.92 29.07 16.22
C ARG A 579 -7.93 27.56 16.35
N THR A 580 -7.66 26.86 15.26
CA THR A 580 -7.66 25.39 15.20
C THR A 580 -6.24 24.86 15.00
N LEU A 581 -5.81 23.97 15.88
CA LEU A 581 -4.55 23.25 15.75
C LEU A 581 -4.73 22.00 14.89
N VAL A 582 -3.84 21.83 13.92
CA VAL A 582 -3.79 20.68 13.01
C VAL A 582 -2.44 20.00 13.21
N ARG A 583 -2.43 18.85 13.88
CA ARG A 583 -1.21 18.04 13.99
C ARG A 583 -1.15 17.06 12.85
N THR A 584 -0.02 16.99 12.17
CA THR A 584 0.15 16.05 11.07
C THR A 584 1.17 14.99 11.49
N SER A 585 1.00 13.77 10.96
CA SER A 585 2.03 12.74 10.96
C SER A 585 2.21 12.20 9.55
N GLY A 586 3.38 12.38 8.94
CA GLY A 586 3.57 12.11 7.53
C GLY A 586 5.01 12.33 7.06
N ARG A 587 5.24 12.14 5.76
CA ARG A 587 6.57 12.30 5.15
C ARG A 587 6.49 13.28 3.98
N PRO A 588 6.29 14.58 4.26
CA PRO A 588 6.08 15.57 3.21
C PRO A 588 7.34 15.73 2.34
N ARG A 589 7.09 16.02 1.06
CA ARG A 589 8.13 16.30 0.07
C ARG A 589 7.88 17.66 -0.56
N LEU A 590 8.92 18.47 -0.63
CA LEU A 590 8.94 19.75 -1.30
C LEU A 590 9.35 19.57 -2.76
N HIS A 591 8.50 20.04 -3.67
CA HIS A 591 8.71 20.02 -5.12
C HIS A 591 8.72 21.44 -5.67
N LEU A 592 9.44 21.65 -6.77
CA LEU A 592 9.23 22.83 -7.61
C LEU A 592 7.83 22.76 -8.22
N GLY A 593 7.10 23.87 -8.21
CA GLY A 593 5.72 23.92 -8.70
C GLY A 593 5.57 24.00 -10.23
N THR A 594 6.68 23.95 -10.97
CA THR A 594 6.72 24.18 -12.43
C THR A 594 5.96 23.16 -13.26
N GLY A 595 5.73 21.95 -12.73
CA GLY A 595 5.06 20.84 -13.40
C GLY A 595 3.55 20.74 -13.16
N LEU A 596 2.98 21.65 -12.37
CA LEU A 596 1.55 21.69 -12.07
C LEU A 596 0.89 22.92 -12.69
N ARG A 597 -0.35 22.76 -13.13
CA ARG A 597 -1.18 23.86 -13.64
C ARG A 597 -2.50 23.89 -12.90
N LEU A 598 -2.86 25.09 -12.44
CA LEU A 598 -4.20 25.43 -11.98
C LEU A 598 -4.97 26.03 -13.16
N ARG A 599 -6.17 25.51 -13.42
CA ARG A 599 -7.12 26.04 -14.39
C ARG A 599 -8.41 26.42 -13.69
N LEU A 600 -8.92 27.59 -14.05
CA LEU A 600 -10.20 28.10 -13.54
C LEU A 600 -11.18 28.19 -14.71
N ASP A 601 -12.12 27.24 -14.79
CA ASP A 601 -12.94 27.02 -15.99
C ASP A 601 -14.25 27.83 -15.99
N THR A 602 -14.68 28.38 -14.85
CA THR A 602 -15.94 29.12 -14.74
C THR A 602 -15.74 30.64 -14.65
N SER A 603 -16.47 31.41 -15.47
CA SER A 603 -16.54 32.88 -15.37
C SER A 603 -17.30 33.38 -14.13
N ALA A 604 -17.90 32.47 -13.36
CA ALA A 604 -18.72 32.79 -12.20
C ALA A 604 -17.91 33.42 -11.05
N ALA A 605 -18.54 34.36 -10.36
CA ALA A 605 -18.07 34.98 -9.11
C ALA A 605 -18.20 34.01 -7.91
N GLU A 606 -17.84 32.74 -8.11
CA GLU A 606 -17.83 31.75 -7.04
C GLU A 606 -16.75 32.10 -6.01
N PRO A 607 -16.99 31.90 -4.69
CA PRO A 607 -16.13 32.42 -3.64
C PRO A 607 -14.66 32.03 -3.81
N MET A 608 -14.38 30.78 -4.19
CA MET A 608 -13.01 30.27 -4.31
C MET A 608 -12.32 30.72 -5.61
N SER A 609 -12.93 30.52 -6.78
CA SER A 609 -12.33 30.85 -8.08
C SER A 609 -12.14 32.37 -8.23
N GLY A 610 -13.11 33.16 -7.75
CA GLY A 610 -13.00 34.62 -7.70
C GLY A 610 -11.87 35.11 -6.78
N GLN A 611 -11.70 34.50 -5.60
CA GLN A 611 -10.59 34.82 -4.70
C GLN A 611 -9.23 34.41 -5.30
N LEU A 612 -9.13 33.24 -5.94
CA LEU A 612 -7.92 32.79 -6.64
C LEU A 612 -7.50 33.78 -7.74
N ARG A 613 -8.45 34.32 -8.50
CA ARG A 613 -8.20 35.39 -9.49
C ARG A 613 -7.69 36.67 -8.86
N LYS A 614 -8.34 37.15 -7.80
CA LYS A 614 -7.90 38.35 -7.05
C LYS A 614 -6.48 38.20 -6.50
N LEU A 615 -6.10 36.99 -6.12
CA LEU A 615 -4.76 36.65 -5.64
C LEU A 615 -3.73 36.43 -6.75
N GLY A 616 -4.14 36.51 -8.03
CA GLY A 616 -3.26 36.33 -9.18
C GLY A 616 -2.84 34.88 -9.44
N ALA A 617 -3.61 33.90 -8.95
CA ALA A 617 -3.31 32.48 -9.10
C ALA A 617 -3.83 31.86 -10.41
N ASP A 618 -4.72 32.55 -11.14
CA ASP A 618 -5.29 32.06 -12.40
C ASP A 618 -4.21 31.93 -13.50
N GLY A 619 -4.05 30.72 -14.04
CA GLY A 619 -2.98 30.38 -14.98
C GLY A 619 -1.55 30.46 -14.40
N ALA A 620 -1.40 30.84 -13.13
CA ALA A 620 -0.10 30.92 -12.47
C ALA A 620 0.42 29.53 -12.13
N ARG A 621 1.75 29.41 -12.09
CA ARG A 621 2.41 28.20 -11.56
C ARG A 621 2.71 28.40 -10.08
N PRO A 622 2.49 27.39 -9.23
CA PRO A 622 2.92 27.48 -7.84
C PRO A 622 4.45 27.65 -7.76
N LEU A 623 4.93 28.39 -6.77
CA LEU A 623 6.35 28.52 -6.47
C LEU A 623 6.92 27.15 -6.11
N PHE A 624 6.23 26.48 -5.19
CA PHE A 624 6.55 25.15 -4.72
C PHE A 624 5.29 24.42 -4.28
N VAL A 625 5.41 23.09 -4.21
CA VAL A 625 4.34 22.21 -3.76
C VAL A 625 4.85 21.30 -2.67
N LEU A 626 4.15 21.28 -1.54
CA LEU A 626 4.37 20.30 -0.48
C LEU A 626 3.37 19.16 -0.71
N SER A 627 3.87 17.97 -1.07
CA SER A 627 3.03 16.78 -1.23
C SER A 627 3.26 15.81 -0.08
N CYS A 628 2.19 15.17 0.39
CA CYS A 628 2.24 14.08 1.34
C CYS A 628 1.25 12.99 0.90
N PRO A 629 1.70 11.97 0.15
CA PRO A 629 0.82 10.91 -0.37
C PRO A 629 0.05 10.16 0.72
N GLN A 630 0.65 10.02 1.90
CA GLN A 630 0.06 9.40 3.07
C GLN A 630 0.41 10.22 4.30
N SER A 631 -0.61 10.56 5.07
CA SER A 631 -0.50 11.27 6.33
C SER A 631 -1.66 10.92 7.25
N MET A 632 -1.38 10.89 8.54
CA MET A 632 -2.39 10.94 9.58
C MET A 632 -2.53 12.40 10.06
N VAL A 633 -3.74 12.82 10.42
CA VAL A 633 -3.99 14.20 10.85
C VAL A 633 -4.89 14.20 12.08
N HIS A 634 -4.61 15.08 13.02
CA HIS A 634 -5.51 15.44 14.11
C HIS A 634 -5.91 16.89 14.00
N ARG A 635 -7.20 17.14 13.80
CA ARG A 635 -7.76 18.50 13.76
C ARG A 635 -8.50 18.75 15.07
N GLY A 636 -7.95 19.64 15.90
CA GLY A 636 -8.49 19.95 17.23
C GLY A 636 -9.87 20.59 17.20
N ALA A 637 -10.48 20.78 18.37
CA ALA A 637 -11.82 21.37 18.49
C ALA A 637 -11.92 22.85 18.08
N GLY A 638 -10.79 23.53 17.94
CA GLY A 638 -10.75 24.98 17.76
C GLY A 638 -10.98 25.71 19.08
N THR A 639 -10.21 26.78 19.31
CA THR A 639 -10.36 27.66 20.47
C THR A 639 -10.84 29.02 19.98
N VAL A 640 -11.93 29.51 20.55
CA VAL A 640 -12.38 30.89 20.28
C VAL A 640 -11.39 31.84 20.95
N LEU A 641 -10.79 32.73 20.15
CA LEU A 641 -9.89 33.74 20.65
C LEU A 641 -10.69 34.91 21.27
N PRO A 642 -10.15 35.55 22.32
CA PRO A 642 -10.69 36.81 22.83
C PRO A 642 -10.77 37.85 21.71
N ARG A 643 -11.79 38.71 21.78
CA ARG A 643 -12.05 39.75 20.77
C ARG A 643 -10.95 40.80 20.73
#